data_AF-A0A1X7VF97-F1
#
_entry.id   AF-A0A1X7VF97-F1
#
_cell.length_a   1.000
_cell.length_b   1.000
_cell.length_c   1.000
_cell.angle_alpha   90.00
_cell.angle_beta   90.00
_cell.angle_gamma   90.00
#
_symmetry.space_group_name_H-M   'P 1'
#
loop_
_entity.id
_entity.type
_entity.pdbx_description
1 polymer ?
#
loop_
_entity_poly.entity_id
_entity_poly.type
_entity_poly.pdbx_seq_one_letter_code
_entity_poly.pdbx_strand_id
1 'polypeptide(L)'
;MAATSDERGENAFLPSTKELEVLRRNVSKLQRAISDHRILSMDLYSAELISYATLQKVNVPNTTPDTQSYEIINSLLQVVTITPSSFHKLLNILEMHPGLLLTPVVKEMKKDCGIVVESCESECSSPVKQTEISDDQRKEIVIPDGRSIQKDYDQMLGKLAGLVLRFQTVVKKENVNIEDLKQYVILRYPDEQYRDELGEVRDINTVFAVVRRRFCSLFNYEILREIADNFKLANGFKVIQEYEAEEENYRKLLSSSALASELQRENELLHQNLSRTKRIILKLQRWLHPPAPTVDEFREIIKNVFAHLEDLLHVLHVEAGSIIITMIAPERVTGTLIALAKRKIAYLKDIGVTWLTIGDTLIISDIEDTEELSHDVMEQDIEDKPSSSNPNIEENSSDNVDQLPSSPIGAVTGTVFQLSHLSEQAGADDAGDDTDQGMGTDSATPIVDKTWRHYPITPREVMIIGSFGDHNNWLEQQHIISPKILTTELSDEWRKEEIEKIAGLYSRNPDSLPIKSIHYDLPGKERTKEYYMKTIKQLFINYKQPGAILYYTGHGEKDTGNWCFKDGVISFNDIFELYVNHFKGKPLTIVSDCSYSGNWINECGKRLDELNVLSCGHHTREQGLLFKIYASCRPNQEATALCYINEAVEYSEADVDVILWINKTLTSGQKTMSIDFRTIHCGKPANEPCEADTDCTWNDYLSNKYHLIYLVRGKEKGYAAWHYVLVDEEKLVDFKTQVATKSIELSKYGKILESGFGKDPPKGIDRKLELRFGKLLEPL
;
A
#
# COMPACT_ATOMS: atom_id res chain seq x y z
N MET A 1 68.09 39.90 -33.07
CA MET A 1 67.34 40.42 -34.25
C MET A 1 65.87 40.04 -34.08
N ALA A 2 64.99 40.64 -34.89
CA ALA A 2 63.60 40.23 -35.06
C ALA A 2 63.51 38.77 -35.62
N ALA A 3 62.36 38.09 -35.65
CA ALA A 3 61.00 38.64 -35.59
C ALA A 3 59.97 37.78 -34.83
N THR A 4 58.86 38.44 -34.49
CA THR A 4 57.60 37.85 -34.04
C THR A 4 56.79 37.28 -35.20
N SER A 5 56.07 36.19 -34.96
CA SER A 5 54.92 35.75 -35.75
C SER A 5 53.75 35.48 -34.81
N ASP A 6 52.69 36.28 -34.89
CA ASP A 6 51.44 36.14 -34.12
C ASP A 6 50.47 35.26 -34.94
N GLU A 7 50.20 34.04 -34.50
CA GLU A 7 49.16 33.17 -35.08
C GLU A 7 48.07 32.88 -34.03
N ARG A 8 47.15 33.83 -33.89
CA ARG A 8 45.84 33.58 -33.28
C ARG A 8 44.95 32.85 -34.28
N GLY A 9 45.13 31.53 -34.36
CA GLY A 9 44.24 30.62 -35.09
C GLY A 9 42.93 30.44 -34.33
N GLU A 10 41.88 31.10 -34.84
CA GLU A 10 40.51 31.13 -34.31
C GLU A 10 39.98 29.75 -33.87
N ASN A 11 39.80 29.57 -32.55
CA ASN A 11 38.85 28.59 -32.04
C ASN A 11 37.46 29.18 -32.27
N ALA A 12 36.94 28.99 -33.49
CA ALA A 12 35.74 29.67 -33.96
C ALA A 12 34.54 29.36 -33.05
N PHE A 13 34.00 30.40 -32.42
CA PHE A 13 32.65 30.35 -31.85
C PHE A 13 31.68 30.16 -33.01
N LEU A 14 31.30 28.90 -33.28
CA LEU A 14 30.14 28.60 -34.11
C LEU A 14 28.95 29.38 -33.53
N PRO A 15 28.33 30.29 -34.29
CA PRO A 15 27.20 31.06 -33.78
C PRO A 15 26.10 30.06 -33.40
N SER A 16 25.58 30.19 -32.18
CA SER A 16 24.52 29.30 -31.69
C SER A 16 23.30 29.44 -32.61
N THR A 17 23.02 28.39 -33.37
CA THR A 17 21.87 28.40 -34.27
C THR A 17 20.59 28.38 -33.45
N LYS A 18 19.53 28.99 -33.98
CA LYS A 18 18.26 29.14 -33.24
C LYS A 18 17.73 27.79 -32.76
N GLU A 19 17.86 26.78 -33.63
CA GLU A 19 17.51 25.38 -33.38
C GLU A 19 18.27 24.80 -32.17
N LEU A 20 19.56 25.12 -32.04
CA LEU A 20 20.41 24.66 -30.95
C LEU A 20 20.11 25.39 -29.64
N GLU A 21 19.81 26.70 -29.69
CA GLU A 21 19.39 27.46 -28.51
C GLU A 21 18.06 26.96 -27.96
N VAL A 22 17.09 26.73 -28.85
CA VAL A 22 15.77 26.21 -28.50
C VAL A 22 15.85 24.77 -27.97
N LEU A 23 16.68 23.91 -28.57
CA LEU A 23 16.95 22.58 -28.02
C LEU A 23 17.57 22.67 -26.62
N ARG A 24 18.63 23.48 -26.44
CA ARG A 24 19.30 23.69 -25.14
C ARG A 24 18.34 24.19 -24.06
N ARG A 25 17.46 25.13 -24.39
CA ARG A 25 16.43 25.67 -23.48
C ARG A 25 15.43 24.60 -23.01
N ASN A 26 15.15 23.61 -23.87
CA ASN A 26 14.16 22.57 -23.62
C ASN A 26 14.76 21.23 -23.15
N VAL A 27 16.08 21.12 -22.98
CA VAL A 27 16.78 19.90 -22.50
C VAL A 27 16.13 19.28 -21.27
N SER A 28 15.92 20.07 -20.22
CA SER A 28 15.35 19.58 -18.94
C SER A 28 13.87 19.24 -19.03
N LYS A 29 13.15 19.83 -19.98
CA LYS A 29 11.74 19.52 -20.27
C LYS A 29 11.62 18.20 -21.04
N LEU A 30 12.40 18.06 -22.11
CA LEU A 30 12.53 16.80 -22.87
C LEU A 30 12.99 15.64 -21.96
N GLN A 31 13.97 15.86 -21.08
CA GLN A 31 14.48 14.84 -20.15
C GLN A 31 13.38 14.19 -19.29
N ARG A 32 12.39 14.98 -18.88
CA ARG A 32 11.22 14.56 -18.09
C ARG A 32 10.03 14.10 -18.93
N ALA A 33 10.00 14.48 -20.20
CA ALA A 33 8.89 14.22 -21.11
C ALA A 33 9.06 12.96 -21.96
N ILE A 34 10.29 12.48 -22.13
CA ILE A 34 10.58 11.18 -22.75
C ILE A 34 10.21 10.08 -21.75
N SER A 35 9.12 9.36 -22.02
CA SER A 35 8.61 8.26 -21.19
C SER A 35 8.92 6.86 -21.75
N ASP A 36 9.13 6.73 -23.07
CA ASP A 36 9.59 5.50 -23.71
C ASP A 36 10.92 5.73 -24.43
N HIS A 37 12.01 5.50 -23.71
CA HIS A 37 13.36 5.65 -24.22
C HIS A 37 13.74 4.58 -25.25
N ARG A 38 13.07 3.42 -25.25
CA ARG A 38 13.43 2.30 -26.13
C ARG A 38 12.87 2.51 -27.52
N ILE A 39 11.57 2.77 -27.66
CA ILE A 39 10.96 3.02 -28.97
C ILE A 39 11.47 4.35 -29.54
N LEU A 40 11.54 5.42 -28.73
CA LEU A 40 12.06 6.71 -29.21
C LEU A 40 13.53 6.60 -29.68
N SER A 41 14.40 5.86 -28.98
CA SER A 41 15.79 5.72 -29.44
C SER A 41 15.91 4.92 -30.74
N MET A 42 15.06 3.91 -30.97
CA MET A 42 15.01 3.16 -32.24
C MET A 42 14.60 4.07 -33.41
N ASP A 43 13.61 4.95 -33.23
CA ASP A 43 13.18 5.88 -34.28
C ASP A 43 14.19 7.02 -34.51
N LEU A 44 14.77 7.58 -33.45
CA LEU A 44 15.85 8.56 -33.57
C LEU A 44 17.09 7.97 -34.25
N TYR A 45 17.41 6.70 -34.01
CA TYR A 45 18.49 6.00 -34.74
C TYR A 45 18.13 5.81 -36.21
N SER A 46 16.91 5.36 -36.51
CA SER A 46 16.40 5.15 -37.88
C SER A 46 16.34 6.44 -38.71
N ALA A 47 16.25 7.61 -38.06
CA ALA A 47 16.29 8.93 -38.69
C ALA A 47 17.69 9.58 -38.76
N GLU A 48 18.74 8.85 -38.35
CA GLU A 48 20.14 9.29 -38.28
C GLU A 48 20.41 10.40 -37.24
N LEU A 49 19.59 10.49 -36.18
CA LEU A 49 19.70 11.53 -35.14
C LEU A 49 20.47 11.10 -33.89
N ILE A 50 20.68 9.80 -33.68
CA ILE A 50 21.59 9.27 -32.67
C ILE A 50 22.49 8.19 -33.25
N SER A 51 23.65 7.95 -32.63
CA SER A 51 24.57 6.90 -33.08
C SER A 51 24.11 5.50 -32.64
N TYR A 52 24.61 4.45 -33.33
CA TYR A 52 24.40 3.06 -32.89
C TYR A 52 24.94 2.80 -31.47
N ALA A 53 26.05 3.45 -31.09
CA ALA A 53 26.57 3.38 -29.72
C ALA A 53 25.63 4.05 -28.71
N THR A 54 24.97 5.16 -29.07
CA THR A 54 23.92 5.79 -28.25
C THR A 54 22.75 4.84 -28.08
N LEU A 55 22.27 4.23 -29.17
CA LEU A 55 21.17 3.26 -29.15
C LEU A 55 21.48 2.07 -28.22
N GLN A 56 22.70 1.52 -28.30
CA GLN A 56 23.14 0.43 -27.42
C GLN A 56 23.15 0.85 -25.94
N LYS A 57 23.69 2.02 -25.59
CA LYS A 57 23.69 2.53 -24.20
C LYS A 57 22.29 2.71 -23.62
N VAL A 58 21.37 3.25 -24.41
CA VAL A 58 19.97 3.48 -23.98
C VAL A 58 19.27 2.16 -23.70
N ASN A 59 19.53 1.13 -24.52
CA ASN A 59 18.84 -0.15 -24.41
C ASN A 59 19.53 -1.19 -23.50
N VAL A 60 20.54 -0.80 -22.70
CA VAL A 60 21.12 -1.68 -21.65
C VAL A 60 20.04 -2.01 -20.61
N PRO A 61 19.92 -3.26 -20.10
CA PRO A 61 18.88 -3.63 -19.13
C PRO A 61 18.90 -2.86 -17.80
N ASN A 62 20.03 -2.24 -17.43
CA ASN A 62 20.27 -1.68 -16.10
C ASN A 62 20.48 -0.14 -16.10
N THR A 63 20.26 0.58 -17.21
CA THR A 63 20.32 2.05 -17.23
C THR A 63 19.01 2.66 -16.73
N THR A 64 19.08 3.65 -15.84
CA THR A 64 17.89 4.36 -15.33
C THR A 64 17.28 5.26 -16.41
N PRO A 65 15.97 5.59 -16.33
CA PRO A 65 15.32 6.52 -17.27
C PRO A 65 16.02 7.87 -17.39
N ASP A 66 16.55 8.42 -16.29
CA ASP A 66 17.35 9.66 -16.34
C ASP A 66 18.64 9.50 -17.15
N THR A 67 19.31 8.35 -17.01
CA THR A 67 20.54 8.04 -17.77
C THR A 67 20.23 7.85 -19.25
N GLN A 68 19.09 7.20 -19.56
CA GLN A 68 18.60 7.01 -20.93
C GLN A 68 18.22 8.37 -21.57
N SER A 69 17.45 9.21 -20.87
CA SER A 69 17.14 10.59 -21.25
C SER A 69 18.41 11.43 -21.45
N TYR A 70 19.43 11.26 -20.60
CA TYR A 70 20.70 11.97 -20.71
C TYR A 70 21.49 11.57 -21.97
N GLU A 71 21.66 10.27 -22.24
CA GLU A 71 22.38 9.78 -23.43
C GLU A 71 21.67 10.15 -24.74
N ILE A 72 20.32 10.05 -24.78
CA ILE A 72 19.53 10.53 -25.93
C ILE A 72 19.79 12.02 -26.17
N ILE A 73 19.57 12.88 -25.15
CA ILE A 73 19.63 14.33 -25.36
C ILE A 73 21.05 14.84 -25.58
N ASN A 74 22.07 14.25 -24.96
CA ASN A 74 23.47 14.58 -25.24
C ASN A 74 23.82 14.27 -26.71
N SER A 75 23.38 13.11 -27.23
CA SER A 75 23.55 12.76 -28.65
C SER A 75 22.79 13.72 -29.58
N LEU A 76 21.56 14.12 -29.24
CA LEU A 76 20.77 15.09 -30.02
C LEU A 76 21.40 16.50 -30.02
N LEU A 77 21.91 16.96 -28.88
CA LEU A 77 22.62 18.24 -28.77
C LEU A 77 23.87 18.26 -29.66
N GLN A 78 24.62 17.17 -29.72
CA GLN A 78 25.78 17.04 -30.60
C GLN A 78 25.36 17.08 -32.08
N VAL A 79 24.36 16.29 -32.47
CA VAL A 79 23.88 16.24 -33.87
C VAL A 79 23.28 17.58 -34.32
N VAL A 80 22.51 18.28 -33.49
CA VAL A 80 21.97 19.61 -33.83
C VAL A 80 23.04 20.70 -33.80
N THR A 81 24.12 20.55 -33.02
CA THR A 81 25.28 21.45 -33.09
C THR A 81 26.05 21.31 -34.41
N ILE A 82 26.13 20.10 -34.97
CA ILE A 82 26.82 19.82 -36.23
C ILE A 82 25.90 20.07 -37.45
N THR A 83 24.61 19.79 -37.33
CA THR A 83 23.62 19.88 -38.42
C THR A 83 22.30 20.45 -37.89
N PRO A 84 22.13 21.78 -37.89
CA PRO A 84 20.95 22.44 -37.32
C PRO A 84 19.61 21.96 -37.91
N SER A 85 19.56 21.64 -39.21
CA SER A 85 18.36 21.14 -39.89
C SER A 85 17.85 19.79 -39.35
N SER A 86 18.69 19.02 -38.64
CA SER A 86 18.29 17.81 -37.91
C SER A 86 17.28 18.10 -36.78
N PHE A 87 17.18 19.34 -36.32
CA PHE A 87 16.17 19.76 -35.35
C PHE A 87 14.73 19.63 -35.88
N HIS A 88 14.50 19.86 -37.19
CA HIS A 88 13.19 19.64 -37.79
C HIS A 88 12.84 18.15 -37.92
N LYS A 89 13.84 17.29 -38.25
CA LYS A 89 13.67 15.83 -38.17
C LYS A 89 13.29 15.40 -36.75
N LEU A 90 14.00 15.91 -35.73
CA LEU A 90 13.73 15.64 -34.31
C LEU A 90 12.30 16.02 -33.93
N LEU A 91 11.85 17.24 -34.23
CA LEU A 91 10.49 17.68 -33.91
C LEU A 91 9.43 16.76 -34.52
N ASN A 92 9.57 16.37 -35.80
CA ASN A 92 8.61 15.48 -36.46
C ASN A 92 8.54 14.10 -35.76
N ILE A 93 9.66 13.56 -35.27
CA ILE A 93 9.69 12.26 -34.58
C ILE A 93 9.06 12.39 -33.19
N LEU A 94 9.32 13.47 -32.46
CA LEU A 94 8.68 13.72 -31.17
C LEU A 94 7.16 13.96 -31.28
N GLU A 95 6.64 14.32 -32.46
CA GLU A 95 5.19 14.34 -32.73
C GLU A 95 4.59 12.96 -33.02
N MET A 96 5.37 12.01 -33.52
CA MET A 96 4.94 10.61 -33.69
C MET A 96 4.93 9.83 -32.36
N HIS A 97 5.48 10.42 -31.28
CA HIS A 97 5.45 9.91 -29.91
C HIS A 97 4.56 10.78 -28.99
N PRO A 98 3.24 10.89 -29.24
CA PRO A 98 2.36 11.75 -28.45
C PRO A 98 2.24 11.25 -27.01
N GLY A 99 2.73 12.05 -26.06
CA GLY A 99 2.61 11.83 -24.62
C GLY A 99 2.27 13.13 -23.90
N LEU A 100 1.54 13.03 -22.78
CA LEU A 100 0.99 14.18 -22.04
C LEU A 100 2.03 15.26 -21.71
N LEU A 101 3.29 14.88 -21.44
CA LEU A 101 4.39 15.79 -21.16
C LEU A 101 5.20 16.17 -22.41
N LEU A 102 5.21 15.36 -23.47
CA LEU A 102 6.05 15.60 -24.66
C LEU A 102 5.36 16.54 -25.66
N THR A 103 4.06 16.38 -25.90
CA THR A 103 3.31 17.23 -26.84
C THR A 103 3.35 18.73 -26.48
N PRO A 104 3.26 19.17 -25.19
CA PRO A 104 3.46 20.57 -24.83
C PRO A 104 4.88 21.08 -25.13
N VAL A 105 5.91 20.29 -24.84
CA VAL A 105 7.31 20.66 -25.04
C VAL A 105 7.65 20.79 -26.53
N VAL A 106 7.12 19.90 -27.37
CA VAL A 106 7.27 19.98 -28.83
C VAL A 106 6.56 21.21 -29.40
N LYS A 107 5.38 21.57 -28.89
CA LYS A 107 4.68 22.83 -29.25
C LYS A 107 5.47 24.06 -28.82
N GLU A 108 6.06 24.06 -27.62
CA GLU A 108 6.94 25.13 -27.15
C GLU A 108 8.19 25.28 -28.02
N MET A 109 8.88 24.17 -28.33
CA MET A 109 10.05 24.16 -29.21
C MET A 109 9.72 24.64 -30.62
N LYS A 110 8.54 24.31 -31.17
CA LYS A 110 8.06 24.88 -32.44
C LYS A 110 7.89 26.39 -32.34
N LYS A 111 7.15 26.87 -31.34
CA LYS A 111 6.91 28.31 -31.10
C LYS A 111 8.21 29.10 -30.95
N ASP A 112 9.11 28.66 -30.08
CA ASP A 112 10.40 29.31 -29.84
C ASP A 112 11.28 29.30 -31.11
N CYS A 113 11.27 28.21 -31.88
CA CYS A 113 11.99 28.14 -33.16
C CYS A 113 11.35 29.03 -34.25
N GLY A 114 10.13 29.54 -34.06
CA GLY A 114 9.39 30.35 -35.04
C GLY A 114 8.63 29.52 -36.08
N ILE A 115 8.40 28.24 -35.79
CA ILE A 115 7.50 27.38 -36.55
C ILE A 115 6.07 27.73 -36.08
N VAL A 116 5.27 28.28 -37.00
CA VAL A 116 3.98 28.90 -36.67
C VAL A 116 3.00 27.89 -36.06
N VAL A 117 2.45 28.26 -34.91
CA VAL A 117 1.30 27.59 -34.28
C VAL A 117 0.32 28.69 -33.85
N GLU A 118 -0.86 28.70 -34.47
CA GLU A 118 -2.00 29.54 -34.07
C GLU A 118 -2.63 28.92 -32.80
N SER A 119 -2.98 29.62 -31.72
CA SER A 119 -2.81 31.04 -31.30
C SER A 119 -2.72 31.05 -29.73
N CYS A 120 -2.79 32.13 -28.93
CA CYS A 120 -3.01 33.58 -29.13
C CYS A 120 -2.32 34.39 -27.98
N GLU A 121 -2.93 35.52 -27.63
CA GLU A 121 -2.95 36.33 -26.38
C GLU A 121 -2.34 35.77 -25.06
N SER A 122 -1.81 36.60 -24.14
CA SER A 122 -1.36 38.01 -24.24
C SER A 122 -0.42 38.39 -23.06
N GLU A 123 0.48 39.35 -23.32
CA GLU A 123 1.31 40.26 -22.47
C GLU A 123 1.17 40.26 -20.92
N CYS A 124 2.14 40.62 -20.07
CA CYS A 124 3.51 41.19 -20.16
C CYS A 124 4.22 41.02 -18.77
N SER A 125 5.49 41.33 -18.45
CA SER A 125 6.68 41.87 -19.18
C SER A 125 8.01 41.44 -18.48
N SER A 126 9.02 42.32 -18.29
CA SER A 126 10.34 42.05 -17.63
C SER A 126 11.02 43.40 -17.23
N PRO A 127 12.34 43.55 -16.94
CA PRO A 127 13.38 42.72 -16.25
C PRO A 127 14.28 43.52 -15.24
N VAL A 128 15.12 42.86 -14.40
CA VAL A 128 16.38 43.43 -13.81
C VAL A 128 17.51 42.35 -13.71
N LYS A 129 18.78 42.77 -13.64
CA LYS A 129 20.07 42.02 -13.74
C LYS A 129 20.62 41.55 -12.36
N GLN A 130 21.38 40.45 -12.24
CA GLN A 130 22.88 40.32 -12.20
C GLN A 130 23.63 41.39 -11.36
N THR A 131 24.69 41.12 -10.57
CA THR A 131 25.51 39.90 -10.25
C THR A 131 25.78 39.89 -8.71
N GLU A 132 26.60 39.08 -8.00
CA GLU A 132 27.92 38.45 -8.26
C GLU A 132 28.24 37.31 -7.22
N ILE A 133 29.51 36.89 -7.08
CA ILE A 133 29.97 35.60 -6.49
C ILE A 133 31.18 35.88 -5.54
N SER A 134 31.49 35.21 -4.41
CA SER A 134 31.11 33.92 -3.78
C SER A 134 31.11 34.03 -2.23
N ASP A 135 30.28 33.27 -1.50
CA ASP A 135 30.71 32.20 -0.57
C ASP A 135 29.56 31.48 0.16
N ASP A 136 29.78 30.17 0.40
CA ASP A 136 29.03 29.20 1.21
C ASP A 136 27.49 29.35 1.28
N GLN A 137 26.76 28.68 0.38
CA GLN A 137 25.29 28.73 0.34
C GLN A 137 24.61 27.39 0.60
N ARG A 138 23.87 27.35 1.73
CA ARG A 138 22.69 26.49 1.93
C ARG A 138 21.73 26.69 0.75
N LYS A 139 21.00 25.66 0.34
CA LYS A 139 19.93 25.81 -0.65
C LYS A 139 18.81 26.68 -0.07
N GLU A 140 18.81 27.95 -0.45
CA GLU A 140 17.75 28.88 -0.07
C GLU A 140 16.53 28.61 -0.96
N ILE A 141 15.45 28.08 -0.38
CA ILE A 141 14.22 27.82 -1.12
C ILE A 141 13.54 29.17 -1.39
N VAL A 142 13.13 29.41 -2.65
CA VAL A 142 12.54 30.68 -3.11
C VAL A 142 11.13 30.44 -3.65
N ILE A 143 10.18 31.23 -3.17
CA ILE A 143 8.77 31.23 -3.61
C ILE A 143 8.67 31.98 -4.95
N PRO A 144 7.72 31.64 -5.86
CA PRO A 144 7.59 32.30 -7.17
C PRO A 144 7.36 33.83 -7.17
N ASP A 145 7.15 34.46 -6.01
CA ASP A 145 7.07 35.91 -5.83
C ASP A 145 8.44 36.56 -5.52
N GLY A 146 9.51 35.78 -5.44
CA GLY A 146 10.88 36.23 -5.15
C GLY A 146 11.26 36.28 -3.67
N ARG A 147 10.42 35.77 -2.75
CA ARG A 147 10.75 35.66 -1.32
C ARG A 147 11.46 34.35 -0.97
N SER A 148 12.27 34.39 0.09
CA SER A 148 13.02 33.23 0.59
C SER A 148 12.35 32.66 1.83
N ILE A 149 12.12 31.35 1.83
CA ILE A 149 11.46 30.65 2.95
C ILE A 149 12.34 30.64 4.20
N GLN A 150 13.67 30.53 4.06
CA GLN A 150 14.60 30.63 5.18
C GLN A 150 14.56 32.04 5.79
N LYS A 151 14.55 33.08 4.94
CA LYS A 151 14.50 34.48 5.36
C LYS A 151 13.17 34.85 6.03
N ASP A 152 12.06 34.35 5.49
CA ASP A 152 10.73 34.56 6.07
C ASP A 152 10.54 33.77 7.37
N TYR A 153 11.12 32.55 7.47
CA TYR A 153 11.20 31.78 8.71
C TYR A 153 12.04 32.48 9.79
N ASP A 154 13.23 32.98 9.46
CA ASP A 154 14.08 33.74 10.37
C ASP A 154 13.42 35.08 10.78
N GLN A 155 12.69 35.72 9.86
CA GLN A 155 11.85 36.88 10.17
C GLN A 155 10.72 36.52 11.16
N MET A 156 10.08 35.36 11.01
CA MET A 156 9.07 34.87 11.95
C MET A 156 9.66 34.48 13.31
N LEU A 157 10.85 33.88 13.37
CA LEU A 157 11.58 33.64 14.62
C LEU A 157 11.94 34.95 15.33
N GLY A 158 12.26 35.99 14.56
CA GLY A 158 12.43 37.37 15.03
C GLY A 158 11.13 37.98 15.56
N LYS A 159 10.00 37.79 14.86
CA LYS A 159 8.66 38.22 15.33
C LYS A 159 8.25 37.48 16.62
N LEU A 160 8.57 36.19 16.76
CA LEU A 160 8.34 35.41 17.98
C LEU A 160 9.23 35.89 19.15
N ALA A 161 10.48 36.28 18.87
CA ALA A 161 11.32 36.94 19.87
C ALA A 161 10.71 38.29 20.30
N GLY A 162 10.17 39.04 19.34
CA GLY A 162 9.38 40.25 19.58
C GLY A 162 8.14 40.00 20.43
N LEU A 163 7.36 38.95 20.15
CA LEU A 163 6.19 38.54 20.95
C LEU A 163 6.60 38.31 22.41
N VAL A 164 7.54 37.40 22.66
CA VAL A 164 7.95 37.07 24.04
C VAL A 164 8.50 38.31 24.76
N LEU A 165 9.33 39.14 24.11
CA LEU A 165 9.90 40.35 24.71
C LEU A 165 8.84 41.42 25.01
N ARG A 166 7.88 41.66 24.11
CA ARG A 166 6.74 42.57 24.34
C ARG A 166 5.86 42.04 25.48
N PHE A 167 5.58 40.74 25.49
CA PHE A 167 4.77 40.08 26.51
C PHE A 167 5.42 40.14 27.90
N GLN A 168 6.69 39.76 28.00
CA GLN A 168 7.54 39.95 29.19
C GLN A 168 7.55 41.40 29.68
N THR A 169 7.51 42.38 28.77
CA THR A 169 7.43 43.80 29.12
C THR A 169 6.07 44.19 29.71
N VAL A 170 4.96 43.60 29.23
CA VAL A 170 3.65 43.72 29.90
C VAL A 170 3.71 43.11 31.31
N VAL A 171 4.19 41.88 31.44
CA VAL A 171 4.24 41.14 32.72
C VAL A 171 5.07 41.92 33.77
N LYS A 172 6.19 42.54 33.36
CA LYS A 172 6.97 43.48 34.18
C LYS A 172 6.18 44.73 34.57
N LYS A 173 5.50 45.36 33.61
CA LYS A 173 4.80 46.64 33.80
C LYS A 173 3.61 46.51 34.76
N GLU A 174 2.86 45.41 34.65
CA GLU A 174 1.75 45.11 35.56
C GLU A 174 2.23 44.48 36.90
N ASN A 175 3.56 44.46 37.15
CA ASN A 175 4.23 44.02 38.39
C ASN A 175 3.87 42.58 38.84
N VAL A 176 3.74 41.65 37.90
CA VAL A 176 3.49 40.23 38.23
C VAL A 176 4.67 39.67 39.04
N ASN A 177 4.35 39.03 40.17
CA ASN A 177 5.32 38.38 41.04
C ASN A 177 6.03 37.24 40.29
N ILE A 178 7.36 37.25 40.31
CA ILE A 178 8.19 36.23 39.65
C ILE A 178 7.94 34.82 40.21
N GLU A 179 7.71 34.69 41.52
CA GLU A 179 7.52 33.37 42.12
C GLU A 179 6.12 32.83 41.80
N ASP A 180 5.06 33.64 41.90
CA ASP A 180 3.72 33.23 41.47
C ASP A 180 3.70 32.86 39.97
N LEU A 181 4.46 33.56 39.13
CA LEU A 181 4.64 33.24 37.71
C LEU A 181 5.35 31.90 37.49
N LYS A 182 6.45 31.62 38.21
CA LYS A 182 7.12 30.31 38.17
C LYS A 182 6.17 29.21 38.64
N GLN A 183 5.52 29.39 39.80
CA GLN A 183 4.61 28.40 40.37
C GLN A 183 3.45 28.13 39.41
N TYR A 184 2.94 29.15 38.70
CA TYR A 184 1.96 28.94 37.63
C TYR A 184 2.50 28.03 36.51
N VAL A 185 3.68 28.34 35.96
CA VAL A 185 4.30 27.55 34.87
C VAL A 185 4.65 26.12 35.33
N ILE A 186 5.13 25.94 36.56
CA ILE A 186 5.46 24.64 37.16
C ILE A 186 4.20 23.83 37.46
N LEU A 187 3.13 24.43 37.97
CA LEU A 187 1.84 23.75 38.17
C LEU A 187 1.19 23.37 36.84
N ARG A 188 1.42 24.17 35.78
CA ARG A 188 0.90 23.94 34.44
C ARG A 188 1.67 22.85 33.66
N TYR A 189 2.96 22.72 33.91
CA TYR A 189 3.87 21.73 33.34
C TYR A 189 4.71 21.08 34.46
N PRO A 190 4.17 20.08 35.19
CA PRO A 190 4.71 19.59 36.47
C PRO A 190 6.02 18.79 36.43
N ASP A 191 6.67 18.72 35.26
CA ASP A 191 7.91 17.99 34.98
C ASP A 191 9.06 18.43 35.90
N GLU A 192 9.84 17.46 36.40
CA GLU A 192 10.97 17.71 37.31
C GLU A 192 12.09 18.52 36.65
N GLN A 193 12.37 18.32 35.35
CA GLN A 193 13.39 19.10 34.64
C GLN A 193 13.03 20.58 34.58
N TYR A 194 11.74 20.91 34.39
CA TYR A 194 11.30 22.31 34.30
C TYR A 194 11.13 22.94 35.68
N ARG A 195 10.76 22.15 36.70
CA ARG A 195 10.74 22.54 38.11
C ARG A 195 12.12 22.99 38.58
N ASP A 196 13.16 22.21 38.28
CA ASP A 196 14.54 22.56 38.63
C ASP A 196 15.04 23.76 37.82
N GLU A 197 14.84 23.75 36.49
CA GLU A 197 15.25 24.84 35.57
C GLU A 197 14.59 26.19 35.90
N LEU A 198 13.35 26.21 36.40
CA LEU A 198 12.67 27.42 36.88
C LEU A 198 12.94 27.73 38.35
N GLY A 199 13.27 26.73 39.16
CA GLY A 199 13.59 26.87 40.59
C GLY A 199 14.85 27.71 40.82
N GLU A 200 15.93 27.43 40.07
CA GLU A 200 17.20 28.16 40.19
C GLU A 200 17.12 29.63 39.72
N VAL A 201 16.14 29.96 38.88
CA VAL A 201 16.00 31.28 38.25
C VAL A 201 15.64 32.37 39.27
N ARG A 202 16.29 33.54 39.13
CA ARG A 202 16.13 34.69 40.05
C ARG A 202 15.59 35.96 39.40
N ASP A 203 15.46 35.98 38.08
CA ASP A 203 15.00 37.16 37.33
C ASP A 203 14.00 36.79 36.23
N ILE A 204 13.06 37.70 35.98
CA ILE A 204 11.96 37.47 35.04
C ILE A 204 12.42 37.41 33.57
N ASN A 205 13.64 37.85 33.24
CA ASN A 205 14.17 37.69 31.89
C ASN A 205 14.58 36.25 31.65
N THR A 206 15.26 35.63 32.61
CA THR A 206 15.62 34.21 32.53
C THR A 206 14.37 33.31 32.63
N VAL A 207 13.32 33.68 33.39
CA VAL A 207 12.02 32.99 33.33
C VAL A 207 11.47 32.99 31.90
N PHE A 208 11.40 34.16 31.25
CA PHE A 208 10.91 34.22 29.85
C PHE A 208 11.88 33.64 28.82
N ALA A 209 13.17 33.47 29.14
CA ALA A 209 14.11 32.70 28.33
C ALA A 209 13.82 31.19 28.40
N VAL A 210 13.50 30.66 29.60
CA VAL A 210 13.02 29.27 29.77
C VAL A 210 11.69 29.09 29.05
N VAL A 211 10.71 29.99 29.26
CA VAL A 211 9.41 29.93 28.57
C VAL A 211 9.58 29.98 27.05
N ARG A 212 10.41 30.87 26.51
CA ARG A 212 10.73 30.92 25.07
C ARG A 212 11.35 29.62 24.56
N ARG A 213 12.21 28.97 25.34
CA ARG A 213 13.00 27.80 24.94
C ARG A 213 12.23 26.48 25.08
N ARG A 214 11.36 26.37 26.08
CA ARG A 214 10.65 25.14 26.45
C ARG A 214 9.19 25.12 26.00
N PHE A 215 8.52 26.28 25.99
CA PHE A 215 7.05 26.38 25.89
C PHE A 215 6.57 27.34 24.77
N CYS A 216 7.45 27.73 23.84
CA CYS A 216 7.10 28.56 22.69
C CYS A 216 7.74 28.06 21.39
N SER A 217 6.96 28.04 20.32
CA SER A 217 7.37 27.83 18.91
C SER A 217 6.69 28.88 18.03
N LEU A 218 6.85 28.81 16.70
CA LEU A 218 6.19 29.74 15.78
C LEU A 218 4.65 29.64 15.82
N PHE A 219 4.11 28.48 16.19
CA PHE A 219 2.67 28.14 16.12
C PHE A 219 2.08 27.69 17.47
N ASN A 220 2.90 27.58 18.52
CA ASN A 220 2.47 27.29 19.88
C ASN A 220 3.09 28.33 20.82
N TYR A 221 2.25 29.11 21.47
CA TYR A 221 2.63 30.10 22.50
C TYR A 221 1.50 30.19 23.53
N GLU A 222 0.78 29.09 23.72
CA GLU A 222 -0.47 29.05 24.50
C GLU A 222 -0.23 29.41 25.97
N ILE A 223 0.93 29.05 26.52
CA ILE A 223 1.39 29.49 27.84
C ILE A 223 1.37 31.02 28.01
N LEU A 224 1.54 31.80 26.93
CA LEU A 224 1.41 33.27 27.00
C LEU A 224 -0.06 33.70 27.11
N ARG A 225 -1.02 32.99 26.49
CA ARG A 225 -2.45 33.22 26.73
C ARG A 225 -2.84 32.83 28.15
N GLU A 226 -2.36 31.69 28.62
CA GLU A 226 -2.62 31.17 29.95
C GLU A 226 -2.09 32.11 31.04
N ILE A 227 -0.86 32.60 30.90
CA ILE A 227 -0.31 33.68 31.75
C ILE A 227 -1.13 34.97 31.60
N ALA A 228 -1.58 35.33 30.39
CA ALA A 228 -2.41 36.52 30.19
C ALA A 228 -3.78 36.41 30.87
N ASP A 229 -4.43 35.24 30.87
CA ASP A 229 -5.68 35.05 31.60
C ASP A 229 -5.44 34.96 33.10
N ASN A 230 -4.53 34.10 33.57
CA ASN A 230 -4.31 33.89 35.00
C ASN A 230 -3.95 35.18 35.74
N PHE A 231 -3.08 36.00 35.15
CA PHE A 231 -2.67 37.29 35.70
C PHE A 231 -3.46 38.49 35.13
N LYS A 232 -4.56 38.22 34.39
CA LYS A 232 -5.52 39.19 33.82
C LYS A 232 -4.87 40.34 33.04
N LEU A 233 -3.83 40.01 32.27
CA LEU A 233 -3.00 40.94 31.49
C LEU A 233 -3.70 41.30 30.16
N ALA A 234 -4.64 42.25 30.20
CA ALA A 234 -5.34 42.73 29.00
C ALA A 234 -4.38 43.20 27.87
N ASN A 235 -3.26 43.83 28.23
CA ASN A 235 -2.21 44.22 27.29
C ASN A 235 -1.46 43.01 26.69
N GLY A 236 -1.43 41.87 27.39
CA GLY A 236 -0.79 40.64 26.95
C GLY A 236 -1.54 39.99 25.78
N PHE A 237 -2.87 39.88 25.89
CA PHE A 237 -3.72 39.39 24.79
C PHE A 237 -3.55 40.22 23.51
N LYS A 238 -3.49 41.55 23.62
CA LYS A 238 -3.26 42.43 22.47
C LYS A 238 -1.93 42.13 21.77
N VAL A 239 -0.85 41.93 22.54
CA VAL A 239 0.48 41.62 22.03
C VAL A 239 0.54 40.24 21.34
N ILE A 240 -0.30 39.29 21.78
CA ILE A 240 -0.48 37.97 21.15
C ILE A 240 -1.28 38.11 19.84
N GLN A 241 -2.40 38.85 19.82
CA GLN A 241 -3.18 39.12 18.61
C GLN A 241 -2.38 39.85 17.51
N GLU A 242 -1.48 40.75 17.91
CA GLU A 242 -0.51 41.38 17.00
C GLU A 242 0.48 40.39 16.37
N TYR A 243 0.72 39.22 16.99
CA TYR A 243 1.53 38.13 16.42
C TYR A 243 0.67 37.15 15.59
N GLU A 244 -0.54 36.80 16.04
CA GLU A 244 -1.49 35.96 15.29
C GLU A 244 -1.72 36.47 13.86
N ALA A 245 -1.90 37.77 13.69
CA ALA A 245 -2.10 38.39 12.38
C ALA A 245 -0.87 38.23 11.45
N GLU A 246 0.33 38.17 12.00
CA GLU A 246 1.58 37.95 11.26
C GLU A 246 1.81 36.46 10.98
N GLU A 247 1.47 35.60 11.94
CA GLU A 247 1.49 34.14 11.83
C GLU A 247 0.51 33.64 10.76
N GLU A 248 -0.71 34.17 10.73
CA GLU A 248 -1.73 33.81 9.74
C GLU A 248 -1.35 34.21 8.31
N ASN A 249 -0.62 35.33 8.16
CA ASN A 249 -0.02 35.70 6.88
C ASN A 249 1.13 34.75 6.48
N TYR A 250 1.89 34.24 7.46
CA TYR A 250 2.91 33.22 7.22
C TYR A 250 2.30 31.84 6.92
N ARG A 251 1.23 31.44 7.59
CA ARG A 251 0.45 30.22 7.27
C ARG A 251 -0.05 30.24 5.83
N LYS A 252 -0.60 31.36 5.36
CA LYS A 252 -1.02 31.54 3.95
C LYS A 252 0.14 31.43 2.96
N LEU A 253 1.34 31.85 3.34
CA LEU A 253 2.56 31.68 2.54
C LEU A 253 3.00 30.20 2.49
N LEU A 254 2.94 29.52 3.64
CA LEU A 254 3.29 28.10 3.77
C LEU A 254 2.32 27.17 3.03
N SER A 255 1.02 27.48 3.05
CA SER A 255 -0.01 26.73 2.32
C SER A 255 -0.05 27.01 0.81
N SER A 256 0.98 27.67 0.25
CA SER A 256 1.08 27.85 -1.19
C SER A 256 1.47 26.53 -1.89
N SER A 257 0.77 26.19 -2.98
CA SER A 257 1.03 24.97 -3.76
C SER A 257 2.47 24.91 -4.32
N ALA A 258 3.07 26.08 -4.55
CA ALA A 258 4.48 26.20 -4.91
C ALA A 258 5.43 25.75 -3.79
N LEU A 259 5.19 26.13 -2.52
CA LEU A 259 6.02 25.66 -1.42
C LEU A 259 5.85 24.14 -1.22
N ALA A 260 4.61 23.65 -1.21
CA ALA A 260 4.34 22.22 -1.04
C ALA A 260 5.09 21.38 -2.09
N SER A 261 5.05 21.80 -3.36
CA SER A 261 5.77 21.14 -4.46
C SER A 261 7.29 21.19 -4.31
N GLU A 262 7.83 22.32 -3.82
CA GLU A 262 9.28 22.52 -3.69
C GLU A 262 9.87 21.80 -2.45
N LEU A 263 9.08 21.68 -1.37
CA LEU A 263 9.36 20.82 -0.21
C LEU A 263 9.26 19.33 -0.56
N GLN A 264 8.25 18.93 -1.34
CA GLN A 264 8.13 17.56 -1.89
C GLN A 264 9.41 17.18 -2.64
N ARG A 265 9.88 18.08 -3.52
CA ARG A 265 11.12 17.93 -4.30
C ARG A 265 12.40 17.91 -3.44
N GLU A 266 12.42 18.59 -2.29
CA GLU A 266 13.56 18.50 -1.36
C GLU A 266 13.53 17.21 -0.52
N ASN A 267 12.34 16.69 -0.20
CA ASN A 267 12.17 15.38 0.40
C ASN A 267 12.61 14.26 -0.56
N GLU A 268 12.25 14.36 -1.85
CA GLU A 268 12.74 13.48 -2.93
C GLU A 268 14.28 13.49 -3.07
N LEU A 269 14.94 14.62 -2.76
CA LEU A 269 16.40 14.71 -2.67
C LEU A 269 16.97 13.99 -1.43
N LEU A 270 16.25 13.95 -0.31
CA LEU A 270 16.64 13.19 0.89
C LEU A 270 16.50 11.67 0.69
N HIS A 271 15.49 11.23 -0.09
CA HIS A 271 15.28 9.81 -0.42
C HIS A 271 16.50 9.13 -1.09
N GLN A 272 17.40 9.90 -1.72
CA GLN A 272 18.63 9.39 -2.36
C GLN A 272 19.66 8.76 -1.40
N ASN A 273 19.47 8.83 -0.07
CA ASN A 273 20.39 8.28 0.93
C ASN A 273 19.82 7.13 1.81
N LEU A 274 18.66 6.55 1.47
CA LEU A 274 17.96 5.57 2.32
C LEU A 274 18.65 4.20 2.49
N SER A 275 19.76 3.91 1.79
CA SER A 275 20.49 2.64 1.90
C SER A 275 21.18 2.40 3.26
N ARG A 276 21.05 3.33 4.21
CA ARG A 276 21.67 3.28 5.56
C ARG A 276 20.69 3.67 6.68
N THR A 277 19.39 3.50 6.47
CA THR A 277 18.35 3.75 7.49
C THR A 277 17.56 2.49 7.81
N LYS A 278 17.13 2.33 9.07
CA LYS A 278 16.23 1.27 9.53
C LYS A 278 14.87 1.85 9.92
N ARG A 279 13.81 1.11 9.58
CA ARG A 279 12.43 1.41 9.98
C ARG A 279 12.23 1.06 11.46
N ILE A 280 11.41 1.83 12.15
CA ILE A 280 10.91 1.59 13.50
C ILE A 280 9.38 1.60 13.41
N ILE A 281 8.71 0.63 14.01
CA ILE A 281 7.24 0.55 14.02
C ILE A 281 6.77 0.39 15.45
N LEU A 282 5.97 1.32 15.93
CA LEU A 282 5.36 1.33 17.26
C LEU A 282 3.83 1.32 17.08
N LYS A 283 3.12 0.42 17.76
CA LYS A 283 1.63 0.38 17.75
C LYS A 283 1.07 0.58 19.15
N LEU A 284 0.00 1.37 19.24
CA LEU A 284 -0.69 1.74 20.47
C LEU A 284 -2.17 1.36 20.38
N GLN A 285 -2.61 0.45 21.25
CA GLN A 285 -3.91 -0.23 21.07
C GLN A 285 -5.05 0.39 21.90
N ARG A 286 -4.72 1.04 23.02
CA ARG A 286 -5.58 1.93 23.81
C ARG A 286 -4.71 2.78 24.72
N TRP A 287 -5.06 4.06 24.93
CA TRP A 287 -4.50 4.83 26.04
C TRP A 287 -5.20 4.44 27.33
N LEU A 288 -4.45 4.06 28.36
CA LEU A 288 -4.99 3.62 29.65
C LEU A 288 -5.60 4.76 30.48
N HIS A 289 -5.26 6.01 30.18
CA HIS A 289 -5.75 7.21 30.88
C HIS A 289 -6.28 8.24 29.86
N PRO A 290 -7.58 8.59 29.87
CA PRO A 290 -8.12 9.67 29.05
C PRO A 290 -7.72 11.06 29.58
N PRO A 291 -7.55 12.09 28.72
CA PRO A 291 -7.69 12.05 27.25
C PRO A 291 -6.51 11.34 26.56
N ALA A 292 -6.71 10.95 25.30
CA ALA A 292 -5.61 10.46 24.46
C ALA A 292 -4.59 11.59 24.20
N PRO A 293 -3.29 11.28 24.09
CA PRO A 293 -2.23 12.28 24.00
C PRO A 293 -2.33 13.09 22.70
N THR A 294 -2.01 14.37 22.81
CA THR A 294 -1.70 15.22 21.67
C THR A 294 -0.42 14.75 20.95
N VAL A 295 -0.20 15.25 19.73
CA VAL A 295 1.01 14.95 18.95
C VAL A 295 2.28 15.41 19.68
N ASP A 296 2.20 16.47 20.49
CA ASP A 296 3.33 16.96 21.29
C ASP A 296 3.58 16.09 22.54
N GLU A 297 2.54 15.63 23.23
CA GLU A 297 2.70 14.66 24.33
C GLU A 297 3.25 13.31 23.83
N PHE A 298 2.80 12.86 22.65
CA PHE A 298 3.41 11.69 21.99
C PHE A 298 4.87 11.95 21.60
N ARG A 299 5.23 13.17 21.19
CA ARG A 299 6.62 13.52 20.94
C ARG A 299 7.46 13.43 22.22
N GLU A 300 7.01 14.00 23.33
CA GLU A 300 7.71 13.88 24.62
C GLU A 300 7.85 12.43 25.09
N ILE A 301 6.90 11.55 24.78
CA ILE A 301 7.05 10.10 24.98
C ILE A 301 8.22 9.53 24.17
N ILE A 302 8.34 9.87 22.88
CA ILE A 302 9.46 9.47 22.04
C ILE A 302 10.80 10.02 22.58
N LYS A 303 10.84 11.26 23.10
CA LYS A 303 12.02 11.80 23.81
C LYS A 303 12.36 10.98 25.06
N ASN A 304 11.38 10.64 25.87
CA ASN A 304 11.58 9.87 27.10
C ASN A 304 11.99 8.40 26.88
N VAL A 305 11.72 7.86 25.69
CA VAL A 305 12.11 6.49 25.28
C VAL A 305 13.49 6.46 24.61
N PHE A 306 13.80 7.42 23.72
CA PHE A 306 15.03 7.40 22.90
C PHE A 306 16.06 8.50 23.24
N ALA A 307 15.75 9.39 24.19
CA ALA A 307 16.62 10.45 24.70
C ALA A 307 17.23 11.30 23.56
N HIS A 308 18.54 11.56 23.63
CA HIS A 308 19.35 12.32 22.67
C HIS A 308 19.39 11.75 21.23
N LEU A 309 18.60 10.72 20.92
CA LEU A 309 18.45 10.18 19.58
C LEU A 309 17.11 10.54 18.91
N GLU A 310 16.21 11.30 19.59
CA GLU A 310 14.98 11.83 18.98
C GLU A 310 15.28 12.65 17.71
N ASP A 311 16.33 13.47 17.72
CA ASP A 311 16.78 14.28 16.57
C ASP A 311 17.15 13.45 15.32
N LEU A 312 17.20 12.12 15.45
CA LEU A 312 17.48 11.16 14.37
C LEU A 312 16.27 10.29 14.01
N LEU A 313 15.07 10.58 14.55
CA LEU A 313 13.82 9.86 14.32
C LEU A 313 12.86 10.68 13.46
N HIS A 314 12.75 10.35 12.18
CA HIS A 314 11.77 10.98 11.29
C HIS A 314 10.47 10.18 11.28
N VAL A 315 9.37 10.77 11.77
CA VAL A 315 8.01 10.20 11.69
C VAL A 315 7.52 10.26 10.24
N LEU A 316 7.09 9.12 9.71
CA LEU A 316 6.64 8.95 8.31
C LEU A 316 5.13 8.79 8.17
N HIS A 317 4.45 8.16 9.14
CA HIS A 317 3.01 7.86 9.06
C HIS A 317 2.39 7.72 10.46
N VAL A 318 1.10 8.06 10.58
CA VAL A 318 0.27 7.90 11.78
C VAL A 318 -1.15 7.50 11.36
N GLU A 319 -1.64 6.37 11.86
CA GLU A 319 -2.99 5.84 11.54
C GLU A 319 -3.98 5.98 12.72
N ALA A 320 -5.27 6.09 12.40
CA ALA A 320 -6.36 6.24 13.37
C ALA A 320 -7.09 4.92 13.63
N GLY A 321 -7.40 4.64 14.90
CA GLY A 321 -8.05 3.40 15.37
C GLY A 321 -7.16 2.62 16.34
N SER A 322 -5.87 2.58 16.04
CA SER A 322 -4.76 2.21 16.94
C SER A 322 -3.54 2.97 16.43
N ILE A 323 -2.84 3.75 17.26
CA ILE A 323 -1.83 4.68 16.74
C ILE A 323 -0.60 3.89 16.30
N ILE A 324 -0.45 3.70 14.98
CA ILE A 324 0.72 3.08 14.36
C ILE A 324 1.65 4.19 13.91
N ILE A 325 2.80 4.33 14.57
CA ILE A 325 3.85 5.28 14.20
C ILE A 325 4.96 4.53 13.48
N THR A 326 5.18 4.88 12.21
CA THR A 326 6.40 4.51 11.50
C THR A 326 7.44 5.62 11.63
N MET A 327 8.64 5.29 12.10
CA MET A 327 9.81 6.18 12.09
C MET A 327 10.95 5.57 11.27
N ILE A 328 11.93 6.38 10.87
CA ILE A 328 13.23 5.92 10.35
C ILE A 328 14.39 6.53 11.13
N ALA A 329 15.46 5.76 11.31
CA ALA A 329 16.68 6.16 11.98
C ALA A 329 17.95 5.67 11.23
N PRO A 330 19.10 6.33 11.35
CA PRO A 330 20.36 5.84 10.79
C PRO A 330 20.78 4.48 11.37
N GLU A 331 21.19 3.53 10.52
CA GLU A 331 21.59 2.17 10.91
C GLU A 331 22.66 2.13 12.00
N ARG A 332 23.58 3.11 11.98
CA ARG A 332 24.64 3.30 12.98
C ARG A 332 24.15 3.54 14.43
N VAL A 333 22.87 3.90 14.65
CA VAL A 333 22.29 4.08 16.00
C VAL A 333 21.26 3.00 16.38
N THR A 334 20.91 2.08 15.46
CA THR A 334 19.88 1.05 15.67
C THR A 334 20.14 0.20 16.93
N GLY A 335 21.39 -0.22 17.19
CA GLY A 335 21.74 -0.95 18.41
C GLY A 335 21.52 -0.16 19.71
N THR A 336 21.79 1.15 19.69
CA THR A 336 21.54 2.04 20.84
C THR A 336 20.05 2.26 21.07
N LEU A 337 19.27 2.43 20.00
CA LEU A 337 17.81 2.57 20.06
C LEU A 337 17.16 1.30 20.64
N ILE A 338 17.60 0.11 20.21
CA ILE A 338 17.17 -1.18 20.80
C ILE A 338 17.51 -1.24 22.30
N ALA A 339 18.73 -0.82 22.70
CA ALA A 339 19.16 -0.84 24.10
C ALA A 339 18.38 0.15 24.99
N LEU A 340 17.98 1.31 24.45
CA LEU A 340 17.16 2.29 25.16
C LEU A 340 15.71 1.81 25.31
N ALA A 341 15.08 1.36 24.22
CA ALA A 341 13.74 0.80 24.26
C ALA A 341 13.63 -0.40 25.21
N LYS A 342 14.61 -1.33 25.20
CA LYS A 342 14.67 -2.47 26.13
C LYS A 342 14.75 -2.06 27.62
N ARG A 343 15.30 -0.88 27.94
CA ARG A 343 15.31 -0.32 29.31
C ARG A 343 13.99 0.37 29.71
N LYS A 344 13.08 0.58 28.75
CA LYS A 344 11.82 1.31 28.92
C LYS A 344 10.58 0.44 28.66
N ILE A 345 10.72 -0.89 28.48
CA ILE A 345 9.61 -1.81 28.16
C ILE A 345 8.42 -1.66 29.12
N ALA A 346 8.66 -1.60 30.44
CA ALA A 346 7.58 -1.45 31.42
C ALA A 346 6.78 -0.15 31.22
N TYR A 347 7.46 0.99 31.02
CA TYR A 347 6.84 2.27 30.71
C TYR A 347 6.13 2.28 29.34
N LEU A 348 6.69 1.59 28.35
CA LEU A 348 6.07 1.44 27.04
C LEU A 348 4.76 0.64 27.10
N LYS A 349 4.73 -0.49 27.85
CA LYS A 349 3.48 -1.24 28.09
C LYS A 349 2.45 -0.40 28.88
N ASP A 350 2.91 0.32 29.91
CA ASP A 350 2.06 1.17 30.78
C ASP A 350 1.31 2.28 30.00
N ILE A 351 1.95 2.88 28.98
CA ILE A 351 1.29 3.83 28.07
C ILE A 351 0.52 3.16 26.91
N GLY A 352 0.41 1.83 26.89
CA GLY A 352 -0.40 1.07 25.92
C GLY A 352 0.30 0.66 24.62
N VAL A 353 1.65 0.59 24.59
CA VAL A 353 2.40 0.08 23.43
C VAL A 353 2.34 -1.45 23.40
N THR A 354 1.46 -2.00 22.57
CA THR A 354 1.32 -3.45 22.39
C THR A 354 2.30 -4.05 21.38
N TRP A 355 2.99 -3.20 20.60
CA TRP A 355 3.96 -3.64 19.60
C TRP A 355 5.08 -2.63 19.39
N LEU A 356 6.34 -3.09 19.38
CA LEU A 356 7.50 -2.28 19.02
C LEU A 356 8.56 -3.10 18.28
N THR A 357 8.90 -2.69 17.05
CA THR A 357 10.06 -3.17 16.29
C THR A 357 11.04 -2.04 15.96
N ILE A 358 12.34 -2.35 15.95
CA ILE A 358 13.43 -1.44 15.58
C ILE A 358 14.36 -2.18 14.61
N GLY A 359 14.34 -1.77 13.34
CA GLY A 359 14.82 -2.59 12.24
C GLY A 359 14.10 -3.95 12.25
N ASP A 360 14.88 -5.02 12.09
CA ASP A 360 14.40 -6.40 12.09
C ASP A 360 14.24 -6.99 13.51
N THR A 361 14.41 -6.17 14.56
CA THR A 361 14.35 -6.60 15.97
C THR A 361 13.01 -6.26 16.63
N LEU A 362 12.29 -7.28 17.09
CA LEU A 362 11.12 -7.14 17.98
C LEU A 362 11.56 -6.82 19.42
N ILE A 363 10.80 -5.94 20.09
CA ILE A 363 11.09 -5.46 21.45
C ILE A 363 9.86 -5.61 22.37
N ILE A 364 8.66 -5.40 21.85
CA ILE A 364 7.39 -5.60 22.57
C ILE A 364 6.39 -6.26 21.62
N SER A 365 5.62 -7.23 22.12
CA SER A 365 4.52 -7.90 21.44
C SER A 365 3.54 -8.48 22.46
N ASP A 366 2.41 -7.81 22.70
CA ASP A 366 1.39 -8.25 23.66
C ASP A 366 0.42 -9.26 23.02
N ILE A 367 0.96 -10.39 22.58
CA ILE A 367 0.20 -11.51 21.97
C ILE A 367 -0.10 -12.63 23.00
N GLU A 368 0.57 -12.64 24.15
CA GLU A 368 0.51 -13.77 25.11
C GLU A 368 0.05 -13.38 26.54
N ASP A 369 0.21 -12.12 26.98
CA ASP A 369 0.00 -11.68 28.37
C ASP A 369 -1.49 -11.48 28.77
N THR A 370 -2.30 -12.54 28.77
CA THR A 370 -3.65 -12.54 29.36
C THR A 370 -3.95 -13.72 30.32
N GLU A 371 -2.98 -14.61 30.56
CA GLU A 371 -3.10 -15.76 31.50
C GLU A 371 -2.20 -15.62 32.74
N GLU A 372 -2.11 -14.45 33.37
CA GLU A 372 -1.70 -14.34 34.79
C GLU A 372 -2.03 -12.94 35.36
N LEU A 373 -3.01 -12.86 36.30
CA LEU A 373 -3.24 -11.84 37.36
C LEU A 373 -4.73 -11.74 37.78
N SER A 374 -5.34 -12.87 38.15
CA SER A 374 -6.66 -12.89 38.81
C SER A 374 -6.82 -14.07 39.79
N HIS A 375 -5.76 -14.32 40.57
CA HIS A 375 -5.83 -15.12 41.78
C HIS A 375 -5.52 -14.26 43.02
N ASP A 376 -6.06 -14.67 44.16
CA ASP A 376 -5.74 -14.23 45.53
C ASP A 376 -6.10 -12.79 45.94
N VAL A 377 -7.41 -12.50 46.03
CA VAL A 377 -7.98 -11.95 47.28
C VAL A 377 -9.39 -12.51 47.53
N MET A 378 -9.70 -12.79 48.81
CA MET A 378 -11.02 -13.12 49.39
C MET A 378 -11.64 -14.50 49.08
N GLU A 379 -11.31 -15.47 49.94
CA GLU A 379 -12.30 -16.45 50.41
C GLU A 379 -13.33 -15.79 51.36
N GLN A 380 -14.44 -16.49 51.60
CA GLN A 380 -15.53 -16.19 52.56
C GLN A 380 -16.41 -14.97 52.17
N ASP A 381 -17.73 -15.01 52.31
CA ASP A 381 -18.54 -15.90 53.18
C ASP A 381 -19.97 -16.14 52.65
N ILE A 382 -20.62 -17.21 53.17
CA ILE A 382 -22.08 -17.45 53.28
C ILE A 382 -22.99 -17.27 52.03
N GLU A 383 -23.67 -18.35 51.62
CA GLU A 383 -25.16 -18.35 51.56
C GLU A 383 -25.76 -19.77 51.61
N ASP A 384 -26.78 -19.98 52.46
CA ASP A 384 -27.44 -21.28 52.66
C ASP A 384 -28.98 -21.12 52.79
N LYS A 385 -29.69 -21.53 51.74
CA LYS A 385 -31.10 -22.01 51.75
C LYS A 385 -32.25 -20.97 51.93
N PRO A 386 -33.55 -21.36 51.77
CA PRO A 386 -34.43 -20.65 50.83
C PRO A 386 -35.83 -20.26 51.37
N SER A 387 -36.65 -19.56 50.57
CA SER A 387 -38.12 -19.56 50.74
C SER A 387 -38.93 -19.08 49.53
N SER A 388 -40.02 -19.82 49.21
CA SER A 388 -41.31 -19.40 48.58
C SER A 388 -41.34 -18.60 47.25
N SER A 389 -42.34 -18.73 46.36
CA SER A 389 -43.68 -19.32 46.47
C SER A 389 -44.20 -19.94 45.16
N ASN A 390 -44.97 -21.03 45.29
CA ASN A 390 -45.82 -21.63 44.24
C ASN A 390 -47.12 -20.79 44.03
N PRO A 391 -48.05 -21.05 43.05
CA PRO A 391 -48.51 -22.40 42.65
C PRO A 391 -48.91 -22.65 41.17
N ASN A 392 -49.39 -23.90 40.94
CA ASN A 392 -50.17 -24.44 39.80
C ASN A 392 -49.34 -25.02 38.63
N ILE A 393 -49.68 -26.19 38.05
CA ILE A 393 -50.78 -27.16 38.32
C ILE A 393 -50.35 -28.57 37.81
N GLU A 394 -50.82 -29.66 38.45
CA GLU A 394 -50.98 -31.08 37.98
C GLU A 394 -49.86 -31.76 37.15
N GLU A 395 -49.55 -33.06 37.23
CA GLU A 395 -50.01 -34.20 38.07
C GLU A 395 -48.92 -35.31 38.02
N ASN A 396 -48.97 -36.28 38.95
CA ASN A 396 -48.57 -37.72 38.85
C ASN A 396 -47.33 -38.18 38.01
N SER A 397 -46.50 -39.13 38.46
CA SER A 397 -46.40 -39.91 39.72
C SER A 397 -45.13 -40.80 39.72
N SER A 398 -44.69 -41.26 40.90
CA SER A 398 -43.91 -42.51 41.16
C SER A 398 -42.57 -42.72 40.42
N ASP A 399 -41.42 -42.69 41.11
CA ASP A 399 -40.74 -43.87 41.74
C ASP A 399 -39.97 -44.75 40.71
N ASN A 400 -38.79 -45.33 40.97
CA ASN A 400 -37.90 -45.41 42.14
C ASN A 400 -36.45 -45.66 41.60
N VAL A 401 -35.33 -45.21 42.21
CA VAL A 401 -34.55 -45.90 43.28
C VAL A 401 -34.12 -47.33 42.83
N ASP A 402 -32.84 -47.72 42.73
CA ASP A 402 -31.62 -47.15 43.36
C ASP A 402 -30.26 -47.64 42.76
N GLN A 403 -29.16 -47.24 43.41
CA GLN A 403 -27.93 -48.01 43.66
C GLN A 403 -26.84 -48.19 42.57
N LEU A 404 -25.92 -47.21 42.58
CA LEU A 404 -24.46 -47.40 42.73
C LEU A 404 -24.09 -48.53 43.74
N PRO A 405 -22.86 -49.15 43.72
CA PRO A 405 -21.60 -48.39 43.81
C PRO A 405 -20.28 -49.02 43.27
N SER A 406 -19.18 -48.31 43.57
CA SER A 406 -17.80 -48.78 43.85
C SER A 406 -16.85 -49.18 42.70
N SER A 407 -15.90 -48.28 42.44
CA SER A 407 -14.51 -48.57 42.02
C SER A 407 -13.74 -49.28 43.17
N PRO A 408 -12.53 -49.87 42.97
CA PRO A 408 -11.30 -49.06 42.88
C PRO A 408 -10.09 -49.61 42.07
N ILE A 409 -9.19 -48.68 41.71
CA ILE A 409 -7.70 -48.76 41.67
C ILE A 409 -7.02 -50.00 41.04
N GLY A 410 -6.23 -49.77 39.98
CA GLY A 410 -5.16 -50.66 39.47
C GLY A 410 -4.44 -50.00 38.28
N ALA A 411 -3.12 -50.16 38.15
CA ALA A 411 -2.32 -49.38 37.18
C ALA A 411 -1.12 -50.15 36.57
N VAL A 412 -0.57 -49.57 35.49
CA VAL A 412 0.76 -49.80 34.86
C VAL A 412 0.88 -50.90 33.78
N THR A 413 1.56 -50.53 32.67
CA THR A 413 2.16 -51.34 31.57
C THR A 413 1.29 -52.16 30.60
N GLY A 414 1.77 -52.29 29.35
CA GLY A 414 1.62 -53.54 28.57
C GLY A 414 1.19 -53.41 27.10
N THR A 415 2.11 -53.10 26.19
CA THR A 415 1.90 -53.10 24.72
C THR A 415 1.65 -54.52 24.15
N VAL A 416 1.01 -54.59 22.95
CA VAL A 416 1.02 -55.68 21.91
C VAL A 416 -0.30 -56.45 21.70
N PHE A 417 -0.86 -56.31 20.47
CA PHE A 417 -1.65 -57.23 19.61
C PHE A 417 -2.39 -58.44 20.26
N GLN A 418 -3.63 -58.83 19.86
CA GLN A 418 -4.06 -59.27 18.50
C GLN A 418 -5.52 -59.82 18.53
N LEU A 419 -6.01 -60.32 17.37
CA LEU A 419 -7.20 -61.19 17.14
C LEU A 419 -8.60 -60.53 17.17
N SER A 420 -9.57 -60.92 16.32
CA SER A 420 -9.48 -61.70 15.06
C SER A 420 -10.76 -61.65 14.22
N HIS A 421 -10.58 -61.63 12.89
CA HIS A 421 -11.38 -62.27 11.82
C HIS A 421 -12.90 -62.51 11.97
N LEU A 422 -13.59 -62.13 10.90
CA LEU A 422 -14.17 -63.16 10.01
C LEU A 422 -13.54 -63.06 8.61
N SER A 423 -13.77 -64.08 7.79
CA SER A 423 -13.25 -64.30 6.42
C SER A 423 -14.49 -64.45 5.48
N GLU A 424 -14.46 -64.52 4.15
CA GLU A 424 -13.46 -65.07 3.21
C GLU A 424 -13.41 -64.33 1.85
N GLN A 425 -12.30 -64.59 1.13
CA GLN A 425 -12.11 -64.80 -0.32
C GLN A 425 -13.23 -64.45 -1.35
N ALA A 426 -12.93 -64.11 -2.61
CA ALA A 426 -11.70 -63.66 -3.28
C ALA A 426 -12.06 -63.20 -4.72
N GLY A 427 -11.23 -62.34 -5.31
CA GLY A 427 -11.34 -61.90 -6.71
C GLY A 427 -10.16 -60.98 -7.04
N ALA A 428 -9.67 -61.02 -8.28
CA ALA A 428 -8.42 -60.37 -8.67
C ALA A 428 -8.56 -59.55 -9.96
N ASP A 429 -7.59 -58.64 -10.11
CA ASP A 429 -7.06 -58.05 -11.33
C ASP A 429 -7.88 -57.04 -12.16
N ASP A 430 -7.12 -55.98 -12.48
CA ASP A 430 -7.04 -55.24 -13.74
C ASP A 430 -7.90 -53.99 -13.99
N ALA A 431 -7.48 -53.28 -15.05
CA ALA A 431 -7.66 -51.86 -15.28
C ALA A 431 -9.02 -51.43 -15.86
N GLY A 432 -9.42 -50.22 -15.48
CA GLY A 432 -9.41 -49.13 -16.45
C GLY A 432 -10.75 -48.57 -16.96
N ASP A 433 -10.64 -47.30 -17.35
CA ASP A 433 -11.47 -46.55 -18.30
C ASP A 433 -12.89 -46.13 -17.89
N ASP A 434 -13.39 -45.12 -18.60
CA ASP A 434 -14.64 -44.40 -18.32
C ASP A 434 -15.91 -45.17 -18.72
N THR A 435 -17.01 -44.97 -17.98
CA THR A 435 -18.35 -44.86 -18.60
C THR A 435 -19.36 -44.16 -17.70
N ASP A 436 -20.28 -43.41 -18.32
CA ASP A 436 -21.41 -42.71 -17.69
C ASP A 436 -22.72 -43.52 -17.84
N GLN A 437 -23.78 -43.07 -17.14
CA GLN A 437 -25.19 -43.50 -17.16
C GLN A 437 -25.62 -44.69 -16.29
N GLY A 438 -26.70 -44.49 -15.52
CA GLY A 438 -27.50 -45.57 -14.91
C GLY A 438 -28.31 -45.14 -13.69
N MET A 439 -29.61 -44.83 -13.86
CA MET A 439 -30.50 -44.48 -12.75
C MET A 439 -30.66 -45.62 -11.71
N GLY A 440 -30.64 -45.26 -10.43
CA GLY A 440 -31.11 -46.11 -9.32
C GLY A 440 -31.53 -45.26 -8.12
N THR A 441 -32.83 -45.24 -7.80
CA THR A 441 -33.36 -44.51 -6.65
C THR A 441 -33.36 -45.38 -5.40
N ASP A 442 -32.70 -44.94 -4.34
CA ASP A 442 -33.02 -45.42 -2.98
C ASP A 442 -32.80 -44.33 -1.93
N SER A 443 -33.62 -44.32 -0.88
CA SER A 443 -33.72 -43.21 0.07
C SER A 443 -32.67 -43.31 1.19
N ALA A 444 -31.44 -42.90 0.90
CA ALA A 444 -30.45 -42.61 1.94
C ALA A 444 -30.64 -41.21 2.51
N THR A 445 -30.72 -41.09 3.84
CA THR A 445 -30.50 -39.80 4.54
C THR A 445 -29.14 -39.26 4.10
N PRO A 446 -29.01 -37.96 3.75
CA PRO A 446 -27.74 -37.44 3.22
C PRO A 446 -26.64 -37.59 4.27
N ILE A 447 -25.74 -38.55 4.03
CA ILE A 447 -24.43 -38.56 4.65
C ILE A 447 -23.79 -37.25 4.22
N VAL A 448 -23.66 -36.30 5.16
CA VAL A 448 -23.09 -34.98 4.89
C VAL A 448 -21.64 -35.21 4.48
N ASP A 449 -21.40 -35.18 3.18
CA ASP A 449 -20.10 -35.51 2.61
C ASP A 449 -19.09 -34.46 3.07
N LYS A 450 -18.21 -34.85 4.01
CA LYS A 450 -17.22 -33.96 4.59
C LYS A 450 -16.03 -33.72 3.64
N THR A 451 -16.16 -33.98 2.33
CA THR A 451 -15.08 -33.67 1.39
C THR A 451 -15.05 -32.18 1.07
N TRP A 452 -13.88 -31.56 1.28
CA TRP A 452 -13.62 -30.21 0.79
C TRP A 452 -13.68 -30.09 -0.74
N ARG A 453 -13.71 -31.21 -1.47
CA ARG A 453 -13.83 -31.27 -2.93
C ARG A 453 -15.09 -30.57 -3.43
N HIS A 454 -16.19 -30.63 -2.66
CA HIS A 454 -17.37 -29.82 -2.93
C HIS A 454 -17.35 -28.53 -2.09
N TYR A 455 -17.70 -27.42 -2.73
CA TYR A 455 -18.16 -26.21 -2.04
C TYR A 455 -19.59 -25.95 -2.53
N PRO A 456 -20.60 -25.92 -1.66
CA PRO A 456 -21.99 -25.79 -2.09
C PRO A 456 -22.22 -24.41 -2.73
N ILE A 457 -22.97 -24.39 -3.84
CA ILE A 457 -23.49 -23.14 -4.40
C ILE A 457 -24.53 -22.60 -3.41
N THR A 458 -24.20 -21.49 -2.76
CA THR A 458 -25.08 -20.81 -1.82
C THR A 458 -25.78 -19.62 -2.48
N PRO A 459 -27.05 -19.33 -2.14
CA PRO A 459 -27.65 -18.02 -2.38
C PRO A 459 -26.77 -16.88 -1.84
N ARG A 460 -26.77 -15.74 -2.54
CA ARG A 460 -25.93 -14.58 -2.24
C ARG A 460 -26.73 -13.29 -2.42
N GLU A 461 -26.72 -12.39 -1.43
CA GLU A 461 -27.28 -11.04 -1.64
C GLU A 461 -26.34 -10.17 -2.48
N VAL A 462 -26.87 -9.53 -3.53
CA VAL A 462 -26.08 -8.78 -4.51
C VAL A 462 -26.18 -7.27 -4.23
N MET A 463 -25.04 -6.59 -4.12
CA MET A 463 -24.93 -5.15 -4.04
C MET A 463 -24.15 -4.63 -5.25
N ILE A 464 -24.79 -3.76 -6.04
CA ILE A 464 -24.21 -3.18 -7.26
C ILE A 464 -23.87 -1.71 -6.99
N ILE A 465 -22.60 -1.35 -7.18
CA ILE A 465 -22.06 -0.01 -6.97
C ILE A 465 -21.54 0.50 -8.32
N GLY A 466 -22.21 1.48 -8.93
CA GLY A 466 -21.72 2.19 -10.10
C GLY A 466 -21.16 3.56 -9.71
N SER A 467 -19.84 3.77 -9.78
CA SER A 467 -19.17 5.03 -9.40
C SER A 467 -18.42 5.66 -10.58
N PHE A 468 -19.00 6.73 -11.13
CA PHE A 468 -18.56 7.36 -12.39
C PHE A 468 -18.54 8.90 -12.31
N GLY A 469 -18.22 9.44 -11.13
CA GLY A 469 -18.29 10.87 -10.82
C GLY A 469 -17.30 11.77 -11.57
N ASP A 470 -17.49 13.09 -11.48
CA ASP A 470 -16.61 14.05 -12.15
C ASP A 470 -15.33 14.32 -11.35
N HIS A 471 -14.26 13.59 -11.70
CA HIS A 471 -12.94 13.65 -11.08
C HIS A 471 -12.16 14.95 -11.32
N ASN A 472 -12.59 15.84 -12.23
CA ASN A 472 -11.82 17.06 -12.53
C ASN A 472 -11.68 18.00 -11.31
N ASN A 473 -12.58 17.87 -10.32
CA ASN A 473 -12.52 18.60 -9.06
C ASN A 473 -11.80 17.84 -7.93
N TRP A 474 -11.31 16.61 -8.16
CA TRP A 474 -10.72 15.75 -7.11
C TRP A 474 -9.19 15.90 -7.04
N LEU A 475 -8.63 16.91 -7.73
CA LEU A 475 -7.20 17.26 -7.83
C LEU A 475 -6.50 17.58 -6.50
N GLU A 476 -7.24 17.70 -5.39
CA GLU A 476 -6.70 17.88 -4.04
C GLU A 476 -6.41 16.54 -3.32
N GLN A 477 -6.69 15.40 -3.96
CA GLN A 477 -6.53 14.06 -3.38
C GLN A 477 -5.23 13.39 -3.83
N GLN A 478 -4.64 12.55 -2.95
CA GLN A 478 -3.39 11.82 -3.20
C GLN A 478 -3.54 10.62 -4.15
N HIS A 479 -4.74 10.43 -4.73
CA HIS A 479 -5.12 9.24 -5.50
C HIS A 479 -5.08 9.54 -7.00
N ILE A 480 -4.24 8.82 -7.75
CA ILE A 480 -4.21 8.90 -9.22
C ILE A 480 -5.37 8.07 -9.74
N ILE A 481 -6.43 8.72 -10.21
CA ILE A 481 -7.60 8.03 -10.74
C ILE A 481 -7.38 7.72 -12.22
N SER A 482 -7.56 6.45 -12.59
CA SER A 482 -7.60 5.97 -13.97
C SER A 482 -9.05 5.68 -14.36
N PRO A 483 -9.67 6.53 -15.21
CA PRO A 483 -11.02 6.29 -15.73
C PRO A 483 -11.12 4.98 -16.53
N LYS A 484 -12.35 4.62 -16.94
CA LYS A 484 -12.50 3.59 -17.98
C LYS A 484 -12.20 4.20 -19.34
N ILE A 485 -11.42 3.50 -20.16
CA ILE A 485 -11.10 3.90 -21.54
C ILE A 485 -12.38 3.88 -22.38
N LEU A 486 -12.58 4.93 -23.18
CA LEU A 486 -13.63 5.02 -24.19
C LEU A 486 -13.01 4.69 -25.56
N THR A 487 -13.34 3.52 -26.13
CA THR A 487 -12.81 3.06 -27.43
C THR A 487 -13.64 3.53 -28.62
N THR A 488 -14.83 4.08 -28.38
CA THR A 488 -15.76 4.65 -29.37
C THR A 488 -16.50 5.85 -28.78
N GLU A 489 -17.20 6.62 -29.61
CA GLU A 489 -18.19 7.59 -29.14
C GLU A 489 -19.39 6.84 -28.53
N LEU A 490 -19.36 6.66 -27.20
CA LEU A 490 -20.47 6.13 -26.41
C LEU A 490 -21.47 7.24 -26.05
N SER A 491 -22.73 6.88 -25.82
CA SER A 491 -23.74 7.84 -25.33
C SER A 491 -23.40 8.37 -23.93
N ASP A 492 -23.81 9.60 -23.58
CA ASP A 492 -23.55 10.18 -22.26
C ASP A 492 -24.02 9.30 -21.08
N GLU A 493 -25.07 8.52 -21.32
CA GLU A 493 -25.71 7.58 -20.39
C GLU A 493 -25.01 6.20 -20.31
N TRP A 494 -23.89 5.95 -20.99
CA TRP A 494 -23.22 4.63 -21.01
C TRP A 494 -22.91 4.09 -19.60
N ARG A 495 -22.58 4.99 -18.67
CA ARG A 495 -22.35 4.71 -17.24
C ARG A 495 -23.57 4.05 -16.59
N LYS A 496 -24.76 4.54 -16.93
CA LYS A 496 -26.06 4.07 -16.44
C LYS A 496 -26.45 2.77 -17.14
N GLU A 497 -26.24 2.70 -18.46
CA GLU A 497 -26.43 1.49 -19.27
C GLU A 497 -25.63 0.30 -18.70
N GLU A 498 -24.39 0.52 -18.28
CA GLU A 498 -23.53 -0.50 -17.67
C GLU A 498 -24.13 -1.05 -16.37
N ILE A 499 -24.59 -0.16 -15.47
CA ILE A 499 -25.24 -0.53 -14.20
C ILE A 499 -26.57 -1.25 -14.46
N GLU A 500 -27.38 -0.78 -15.40
CA GLU A 500 -28.67 -1.39 -15.78
C GLU A 500 -28.48 -2.78 -16.40
N LYS A 501 -27.41 -3.00 -17.19
CA LYS A 501 -27.04 -4.32 -17.71
C LYS A 501 -26.63 -5.28 -16.60
N ILE A 502 -25.76 -4.86 -15.67
CA ILE A 502 -25.36 -5.68 -14.51
C ILE A 502 -26.60 -6.08 -13.70
N ALA A 503 -27.45 -5.11 -13.36
CA ALA A 503 -28.70 -5.36 -12.63
C ALA A 503 -29.65 -6.29 -13.40
N GLY A 504 -29.75 -6.14 -14.73
CA GLY A 504 -30.58 -6.98 -15.60
C GLY A 504 -30.14 -8.45 -15.67
N LEU A 505 -28.86 -8.76 -15.47
CA LEU A 505 -28.38 -10.14 -15.35
C LEU A 505 -28.75 -10.76 -14.01
N TYR A 506 -28.40 -10.09 -12.89
CA TYR A 506 -28.70 -10.61 -11.55
C TYR A 506 -30.20 -10.69 -11.25
N SER A 507 -31.04 -9.84 -11.88
CA SER A 507 -32.49 -9.87 -11.74
C SER A 507 -33.17 -11.12 -12.31
N ARG A 508 -32.45 -12.00 -13.03
CA ARG A 508 -33.01 -13.24 -13.60
C ARG A 508 -33.22 -14.35 -12.55
N ASN A 509 -32.45 -14.36 -11.47
CA ASN A 509 -32.62 -15.29 -10.35
C ASN A 509 -32.75 -14.52 -9.02
N PRO A 510 -33.89 -13.86 -8.76
CA PRO A 510 -34.08 -13.07 -7.55
C PRO A 510 -34.13 -13.91 -6.27
N ASP A 511 -34.41 -15.22 -6.36
CA ASP A 511 -34.49 -16.12 -5.20
C ASP A 511 -33.08 -16.51 -4.69
N SER A 512 -32.14 -16.79 -5.59
CA SER A 512 -30.76 -17.14 -5.22
C SER A 512 -29.80 -15.95 -5.24
N LEU A 513 -30.06 -14.93 -6.05
CA LEU A 513 -29.23 -13.74 -6.24
C LEU A 513 -30.00 -12.43 -5.97
N PRO A 514 -30.74 -12.29 -4.84
CA PRO A 514 -31.53 -11.10 -4.56
C PRO A 514 -30.67 -9.82 -4.52
N ILE A 515 -30.98 -8.88 -5.41
CA ILE A 515 -30.34 -7.56 -5.43
C ILE A 515 -30.82 -6.75 -4.21
N LYS A 516 -29.91 -6.50 -3.28
CA LYS A 516 -30.15 -5.78 -2.02
C LYS A 516 -30.14 -4.27 -2.20
N SER A 517 -29.29 -3.76 -3.11
CA SER A 517 -29.25 -2.35 -3.51
C SER A 517 -28.47 -2.14 -4.80
N ILE A 518 -28.88 -1.14 -5.59
CA ILE A 518 -28.17 -0.65 -6.79
C ILE A 518 -27.88 0.83 -6.56
N HIS A 519 -26.63 1.27 -6.77
CA HIS A 519 -26.19 2.65 -6.59
C HIS A 519 -25.74 3.24 -7.92
N TYR A 520 -26.19 4.46 -8.21
CA TYR A 520 -26.00 5.17 -9.48
C TYR A 520 -25.28 6.50 -9.25
N ASP A 521 -24.00 6.44 -8.89
CA ASP A 521 -23.16 7.62 -8.63
C ASP A 521 -22.59 8.15 -9.96
N LEU A 522 -23.52 8.70 -10.73
CA LEU A 522 -23.27 9.46 -11.93
C LEU A 522 -22.80 10.89 -11.57
N PRO A 523 -22.16 11.63 -12.50
CA PRO A 523 -21.69 12.99 -12.27
C PRO A 523 -22.73 13.91 -11.62
N GLY A 524 -22.35 14.57 -10.52
CA GLY A 524 -23.20 15.47 -9.75
C GLY A 524 -24.20 14.79 -8.78
N LYS A 525 -24.10 13.48 -8.56
CA LYS A 525 -24.93 12.71 -7.61
C LYS A 525 -24.13 11.85 -6.63
N GLU A 526 -22.81 11.99 -6.64
CA GLU A 526 -21.84 11.11 -5.99
C GLU A 526 -21.99 11.03 -4.46
N ARG A 527 -21.74 9.84 -3.90
CA ARG A 527 -21.62 9.57 -2.47
C ARG A 527 -20.16 9.49 -2.03
N THR A 528 -19.96 9.39 -0.72
CA THR A 528 -18.65 9.33 -0.09
C THR A 528 -18.14 7.89 0.07
N LYS A 529 -16.83 7.70 0.21
CA LYS A 529 -16.20 6.47 0.72
C LYS A 529 -16.89 6.00 1.99
N GLU A 530 -17.12 6.91 2.95
CA GLU A 530 -17.76 6.57 4.21
C GLU A 530 -19.17 5.98 4.02
N TYR A 531 -19.97 6.54 3.11
CA TYR A 531 -21.31 6.04 2.79
C TYR A 531 -21.27 4.60 2.27
N TYR A 532 -20.33 4.27 1.37
CA TYR A 532 -20.20 2.91 0.86
C TYR A 532 -19.62 1.94 1.89
N MET A 533 -18.58 2.33 2.63
CA MET A 533 -18.05 1.54 3.75
C MET A 533 -19.14 1.18 4.76
N LYS A 534 -19.99 2.15 5.11
CA LYS A 534 -21.14 1.96 6.00
C LYS A 534 -22.21 1.04 5.38
N THR A 535 -22.50 1.18 4.08
CA THR A 535 -23.52 0.37 3.39
C THR A 535 -23.06 -1.08 3.21
N ILE A 536 -21.79 -1.31 2.85
CA ILE A 536 -21.18 -2.65 2.76
C ILE A 536 -21.14 -3.30 4.15
N LYS A 537 -20.75 -2.55 5.19
CA LYS A 537 -20.85 -3.02 6.58
C LYS A 537 -22.28 -3.37 6.99
N GLN A 538 -23.28 -2.60 6.54
CA GLN A 538 -24.69 -2.92 6.79
C GLN A 538 -25.17 -4.16 6.03
N LEU A 539 -24.66 -4.44 4.82
CA LEU A 539 -24.89 -5.71 4.12
C LEU A 539 -24.30 -6.88 4.92
N PHE A 540 -23.05 -6.76 5.38
CA PHE A 540 -22.33 -7.79 6.14
C PHE A 540 -22.93 -8.04 7.54
N ILE A 541 -23.61 -7.08 8.15
CA ILE A 541 -24.31 -7.26 9.44
C ILE A 541 -25.76 -7.74 9.26
N ASN A 542 -26.48 -7.24 8.25
CA ASN A 542 -27.91 -7.50 8.04
C ASN A 542 -28.16 -8.39 6.81
N TYR A 543 -27.32 -9.42 6.66
CA TYR A 543 -27.45 -10.39 5.59
C TYR A 543 -28.65 -11.30 5.82
N LYS A 544 -29.31 -11.70 4.72
CA LYS A 544 -30.40 -12.67 4.72
C LYS A 544 -30.03 -13.98 4.03
N GLN A 545 -29.14 -13.93 3.05
CA GLN A 545 -28.64 -15.10 2.34
C GLN A 545 -27.30 -15.59 2.91
N PRO A 546 -26.90 -16.85 2.72
CA PRO A 546 -25.67 -17.39 3.29
C PRO A 546 -24.37 -16.73 2.80
N GLY A 547 -24.39 -15.98 1.71
CA GLY A 547 -23.26 -15.21 1.19
C GLY A 547 -23.63 -13.85 0.60
N ALA A 548 -22.65 -13.17 0.02
CA ALA A 548 -22.83 -11.87 -0.66
C ALA A 548 -22.03 -11.77 -1.96
N ILE A 549 -22.50 -10.92 -2.88
CA ILE A 549 -21.75 -10.43 -4.04
C ILE A 549 -21.64 -8.91 -3.93
N LEU A 550 -20.41 -8.39 -3.91
CA LEU A 550 -20.14 -6.98 -4.16
C LEU A 550 -19.72 -6.83 -5.62
N TYR A 551 -20.57 -6.21 -6.44
CA TYR A 551 -20.23 -5.83 -7.81
C TYR A 551 -19.95 -4.33 -7.85
N TYR A 552 -18.68 -3.96 -7.93
CA TYR A 552 -18.28 -2.59 -8.26
C TYR A 552 -18.08 -2.48 -9.77
N THR A 553 -18.63 -1.42 -10.35
CA THR A 553 -18.17 -0.91 -11.64
C THR A 553 -17.90 0.59 -11.53
N GLY A 554 -16.84 1.05 -12.17
CA GLY A 554 -16.47 2.45 -12.08
C GLY A 554 -15.03 2.72 -12.45
N HIS A 555 -14.50 3.78 -11.84
CA HIS A 555 -13.13 4.21 -12.02
C HIS A 555 -12.21 3.60 -10.95
N GLY A 556 -10.99 3.25 -11.35
CA GLY A 556 -10.02 2.56 -10.50
C GLY A 556 -8.83 3.46 -10.20
N GLU A 557 -8.28 3.36 -9.00
CA GLU A 557 -7.00 3.98 -8.68
C GLU A 557 -5.87 3.27 -9.44
N LYS A 558 -4.99 4.08 -10.03
CA LYS A 558 -3.87 3.63 -10.82
C LYS A 558 -2.92 2.76 -10.00
N ASP A 559 -2.43 1.68 -10.60
CA ASP A 559 -1.47 0.72 -10.02
C ASP A 559 -1.95 -0.04 -8.76
N THR A 560 -3.14 0.26 -8.21
CA THR A 560 -3.74 -0.43 -7.03
C THR A 560 -5.08 -1.10 -7.31
N GLY A 561 -5.85 -0.61 -8.29
CA GLY A 561 -7.21 -1.09 -8.59
C GLY A 561 -8.26 -0.72 -7.54
N ASN A 562 -7.95 0.18 -6.60
CA ASN A 562 -8.88 0.59 -5.55
C ASN A 562 -10.09 1.35 -6.13
N TRP A 563 -11.25 1.22 -5.50
CA TRP A 563 -12.52 1.75 -5.98
C TRP A 563 -12.64 3.25 -5.68
N CYS A 564 -12.74 4.09 -6.70
CA CYS A 564 -12.77 5.55 -6.55
C CYS A 564 -14.16 6.10 -6.17
N PHE A 565 -14.19 6.98 -5.17
CA PHE A 565 -15.33 7.77 -4.73
C PHE A 565 -14.90 9.22 -4.48
N LYS A 566 -15.86 10.15 -4.34
CA LYS A 566 -15.60 11.59 -4.47
C LYS A 566 -14.65 12.22 -3.46
N ASP A 567 -14.38 11.53 -2.37
CA ASP A 567 -13.57 11.92 -1.22
C ASP A 567 -12.46 10.90 -0.91
N GLY A 568 -12.19 9.97 -1.84
CA GLY A 568 -11.08 9.00 -1.74
C GLY A 568 -11.46 7.59 -2.21
N VAL A 569 -10.55 6.63 -1.97
CA VAL A 569 -10.65 5.27 -2.53
C VAL A 569 -10.98 4.21 -1.45
N ILE A 570 -11.84 3.24 -1.78
CA ILE A 570 -11.97 1.99 -0.99
C ILE A 570 -10.94 1.00 -1.53
N SER A 571 -10.08 0.50 -0.65
CA SER A 571 -9.06 -0.49 -0.97
C SER A 571 -9.56 -1.93 -0.79
N PHE A 572 -8.80 -2.90 -1.30
CA PHE A 572 -9.04 -4.32 -0.96
C PHE A 572 -9.04 -4.53 0.57
N ASN A 573 -8.10 -3.90 1.27
CA ASN A 573 -7.94 -4.07 2.72
C ASN A 573 -9.12 -3.46 3.50
N ASP A 574 -9.69 -2.34 3.05
CA ASP A 574 -10.94 -1.78 3.60
C ASP A 574 -12.07 -2.84 3.57
N ILE A 575 -12.22 -3.57 2.45
CA ILE A 575 -13.23 -4.64 2.30
C ILE A 575 -12.87 -5.89 3.09
N PHE A 576 -11.59 -6.28 3.11
CA PHE A 576 -11.10 -7.45 3.84
C PHE A 576 -11.28 -7.31 5.35
N GLU A 577 -10.98 -6.14 5.92
CA GLU A 577 -11.21 -5.90 7.35
C GLU A 577 -12.71 -5.83 7.68
N LEU A 578 -13.55 -5.26 6.83
CA LEU A 578 -15.01 -5.35 7.01
C LEU A 578 -15.49 -6.82 6.96
N TYR A 579 -14.93 -7.65 6.08
CA TYR A 579 -15.23 -9.07 6.02
C TYR A 579 -14.79 -9.81 7.29
N VAL A 580 -13.53 -9.68 7.69
CA VAL A 580 -12.97 -10.40 8.85
C VAL A 580 -13.72 -10.06 10.13
N ASN A 581 -14.13 -8.79 10.30
CA ASN A 581 -14.81 -8.33 11.52
C ASN A 581 -16.33 -8.57 11.53
N HIS A 582 -17.02 -8.71 10.39
CA HIS A 582 -18.49 -8.78 10.33
C HIS A 582 -19.09 -9.93 9.49
N PHE A 583 -18.32 -10.55 8.59
CA PHE A 583 -18.82 -11.55 7.61
C PHE A 583 -17.98 -12.83 7.50
N LYS A 584 -16.95 -13.00 8.35
CA LYS A 584 -16.07 -14.17 8.38
C LYS A 584 -16.87 -15.48 8.51
N GLY A 585 -16.48 -16.50 7.75
CA GLY A 585 -17.19 -17.77 7.66
C GLY A 585 -18.38 -17.77 6.67
N LYS A 586 -18.64 -16.67 5.96
CA LYS A 586 -19.62 -16.60 4.86
C LYS A 586 -18.94 -16.41 3.51
N PRO A 587 -19.42 -17.03 2.41
CA PRO A 587 -18.89 -16.77 1.07
C PRO A 587 -19.09 -15.30 0.64
N LEU A 588 -17.99 -14.63 0.29
CA LEU A 588 -17.99 -13.32 -0.34
C LEU A 588 -17.42 -13.45 -1.76
N THR A 589 -18.21 -13.02 -2.75
CA THR A 589 -17.73 -12.80 -4.12
C THR A 589 -17.52 -11.31 -4.34
N ILE A 590 -16.36 -10.91 -4.83
CA ILE A 590 -16.07 -9.55 -5.26
C ILE A 590 -15.93 -9.56 -6.79
N VAL A 591 -16.66 -8.68 -7.47
CA VAL A 591 -16.47 -8.37 -8.88
C VAL A 591 -16.04 -6.91 -8.96
N SER A 592 -14.82 -6.69 -9.42
CA SER A 592 -14.17 -5.39 -9.51
C SER A 592 -14.01 -5.03 -11.00
N ASP A 593 -15.00 -4.32 -11.55
CA ASP A 593 -14.98 -3.86 -12.93
C ASP A 593 -14.46 -2.41 -13.03
N CYS A 594 -13.16 -2.26 -12.86
CA CYS A 594 -12.45 -1.00 -12.98
C CYS A 594 -10.99 -1.21 -13.40
N SER A 595 -10.33 -0.12 -13.80
CA SER A 595 -8.90 -0.09 -14.12
C SER A 595 -8.05 -0.63 -12.96
N TYR A 596 -6.96 -1.32 -13.26
CA TYR A 596 -6.02 -1.95 -12.33
C TYR A 596 -6.61 -3.00 -11.36
N SER A 597 -7.88 -3.39 -11.53
CA SER A 597 -8.64 -4.29 -10.63
C SER A 597 -7.95 -5.62 -10.31
N GLY A 598 -7.11 -6.15 -11.20
CA GLY A 598 -6.35 -7.39 -10.96
C GLY A 598 -5.44 -7.34 -9.72
N ASN A 599 -5.04 -6.17 -9.25
CA ASN A 599 -4.22 -6.03 -8.03
C ASN A 599 -4.93 -6.54 -6.76
N TRP A 600 -6.27 -6.50 -6.70
CA TRP A 600 -7.03 -7.01 -5.56
C TRP A 600 -6.86 -8.52 -5.36
N ILE A 601 -6.52 -9.26 -6.42
CA ILE A 601 -6.18 -10.68 -6.33
C ILE A 601 -4.81 -10.86 -5.64
N ASN A 602 -3.83 -10.03 -6.02
CA ASN A 602 -2.47 -10.07 -5.44
C ASN A 602 -2.50 -9.65 -3.96
N GLU A 603 -3.18 -8.55 -3.62
CA GLU A 603 -3.34 -8.11 -2.24
C GLU A 603 -4.12 -9.12 -1.38
N CYS A 604 -5.12 -9.82 -1.92
CA CYS A 604 -5.78 -10.90 -1.19
C CYS A 604 -4.82 -12.08 -0.92
N GLY A 605 -3.99 -12.49 -1.88
CA GLY A 605 -2.96 -13.50 -1.67
C GLY A 605 -1.96 -13.08 -0.59
N LYS A 606 -1.50 -11.83 -0.63
CA LYS A 606 -0.63 -11.22 0.39
C LYS A 606 -1.27 -11.16 1.78
N ARG A 607 -2.55 -10.80 1.91
CA ARG A 607 -3.26 -10.83 3.21
C ARG A 607 -3.43 -12.26 3.74
N LEU A 608 -3.56 -13.26 2.87
CA LEU A 608 -3.57 -14.68 3.27
C LEU A 608 -2.19 -15.15 3.74
N ASP A 609 -1.11 -14.74 3.07
CA ASP A 609 0.27 -15.03 3.49
C ASP A 609 0.63 -14.35 4.81
N GLU A 610 0.23 -13.10 5.02
CA GLU A 610 0.38 -12.37 6.29
C GLU A 610 -0.39 -13.03 7.45
N LEU A 611 -1.39 -13.86 7.15
CA LEU A 611 -2.14 -14.69 8.11
C LEU A 611 -1.63 -16.15 8.17
N ASN A 612 -0.51 -16.47 7.51
CA ASN A 612 0.09 -17.81 7.39
C ASN A 612 -0.86 -18.87 6.82
N VAL A 613 -1.77 -18.47 5.91
CA VAL A 613 -2.70 -19.38 5.24
C VAL A 613 -2.02 -19.96 4.00
N LEU A 614 -1.64 -21.24 4.03
CA LEU A 614 -0.96 -21.88 2.90
C LEU A 614 -1.81 -21.88 1.62
N SER A 615 -1.16 -22.00 0.45
CA SER A 615 -1.75 -21.86 -0.91
C SER A 615 -2.68 -23.01 -1.35
N CYS A 616 -3.62 -23.40 -0.50
CA CYS A 616 -4.67 -24.35 -0.81
C CYS A 616 -5.97 -23.97 -0.11
N GLY A 617 -7.09 -24.11 -0.82
CA GLY A 617 -8.42 -23.79 -0.29
C GLY A 617 -8.88 -24.63 0.91
N HIS A 618 -8.09 -25.60 1.38
CA HIS A 618 -8.26 -26.21 2.69
C HIS A 618 -8.13 -25.15 3.79
N HIS A 619 -7.00 -24.46 3.84
CA HIS A 619 -6.65 -23.59 4.95
C HIS A 619 -7.44 -22.28 4.95
N THR A 620 -7.81 -21.77 3.78
CA THR A 620 -8.73 -20.62 3.67
C THR A 620 -10.11 -20.99 4.20
N ARG A 621 -10.63 -22.18 3.90
CA ARG A 621 -11.93 -22.65 4.42
C ARG A 621 -11.89 -22.99 5.90
N GLU A 622 -10.83 -23.65 6.39
CA GLU A 622 -10.60 -23.94 7.81
C GLU A 622 -10.61 -22.65 8.64
N GLN A 623 -9.95 -21.59 8.16
CA GLN A 623 -9.97 -20.27 8.80
C GLN A 623 -11.23 -19.43 8.49
N GLY A 624 -12.19 -19.94 7.71
CA GLY A 624 -13.42 -19.21 7.36
C GLY A 624 -13.22 -17.98 6.45
N LEU A 625 -12.16 -17.96 5.64
CA LEU A 625 -11.81 -16.89 4.70
C LEU A 625 -12.31 -17.24 3.29
N LEU A 626 -13.62 -17.10 3.08
CA LEU A 626 -14.34 -17.71 1.95
C LEU A 626 -14.47 -16.75 0.75
N PHE A 627 -13.33 -16.31 0.20
CA PHE A 627 -13.27 -15.33 -0.88
C PHE A 627 -13.27 -15.93 -2.30
N LYS A 628 -13.97 -15.25 -3.21
CA LYS A 628 -13.78 -15.34 -4.67
C LYS A 628 -13.66 -13.94 -5.25
N ILE A 629 -12.67 -13.69 -6.09
CA ILE A 629 -12.42 -12.37 -6.70
C ILE A 629 -12.39 -12.50 -8.21
N TYR A 630 -13.16 -11.63 -8.88
CA TYR A 630 -13.13 -11.38 -10.31
C TYR A 630 -12.69 -9.94 -10.56
N ALA A 631 -11.74 -9.75 -11.46
CA ALA A 631 -11.24 -8.47 -11.91
C ALA A 631 -11.44 -8.36 -13.43
N SER A 632 -11.96 -7.22 -13.90
CA SER A 632 -12.20 -7.06 -15.34
C SER A 632 -10.91 -6.93 -16.14
N CYS A 633 -9.81 -6.50 -15.54
CA CYS A 633 -8.51 -6.35 -16.18
C CYS A 633 -7.34 -6.93 -15.33
N ARG A 634 -6.15 -7.04 -15.95
CA ARG A 634 -4.91 -7.45 -15.25
C ARG A 634 -4.37 -6.34 -14.30
N PRO A 635 -3.48 -6.68 -13.35
CA PRO A 635 -2.83 -5.73 -12.44
C PRO A 635 -2.17 -4.50 -13.07
N ASN A 636 -1.84 -4.55 -14.36
CA ASN A 636 -1.15 -3.51 -15.12
C ASN A 636 -1.97 -3.00 -16.33
N GLN A 637 -3.30 -3.17 -16.31
CA GLN A 637 -4.20 -2.78 -17.40
C GLN A 637 -5.30 -1.83 -16.91
N GLU A 638 -5.70 -0.90 -17.76
CA GLU A 638 -6.92 -0.11 -17.57
C GLU A 638 -8.15 -0.86 -18.09
N ALA A 639 -9.33 -0.55 -17.55
CA ALA A 639 -10.59 -1.15 -17.98
C ALA A 639 -11.24 -0.31 -19.08
N THR A 640 -11.91 -0.97 -20.03
CA THR A 640 -12.65 -0.34 -21.12
C THR A 640 -14.13 -0.26 -20.75
N ALA A 641 -14.79 0.86 -21.06
CA ALA A 641 -16.22 1.03 -20.84
C ALA A 641 -17.04 -0.02 -21.62
N LEU A 642 -18.06 -0.58 -20.98
CA LEU A 642 -18.98 -1.61 -21.47
C LEU A 642 -18.37 -2.96 -21.90
N CYS A 643 -17.08 -3.07 -22.23
CA CYS A 643 -16.49 -4.33 -22.70
C CYS A 643 -16.66 -5.49 -21.73
N TYR A 644 -16.41 -5.31 -20.42
CA TYR A 644 -16.51 -6.42 -19.47
C TYR A 644 -17.93 -6.98 -19.37
N ILE A 645 -18.94 -6.12 -19.12
CA ILE A 645 -20.35 -6.52 -19.04
C ILE A 645 -20.90 -7.06 -20.37
N ASN A 646 -20.41 -6.59 -21.52
CA ASN A 646 -20.88 -7.06 -22.83
C ASN A 646 -20.25 -8.39 -23.28
N GLU A 647 -19.01 -8.67 -22.86
CA GLU A 647 -18.20 -9.76 -23.43
C GLU A 647 -17.80 -10.85 -22.43
N ALA A 648 -17.72 -10.54 -21.13
CA ALA A 648 -17.19 -11.42 -20.10
C ALA A 648 -18.15 -11.67 -18.92
N VAL A 649 -19.36 -11.13 -18.98
CA VAL A 649 -20.42 -11.43 -18.01
C VAL A 649 -21.68 -11.87 -18.76
N GLU A 650 -22.21 -13.04 -18.43
CA GLU A 650 -23.45 -13.56 -19.00
C GLU A 650 -24.27 -14.26 -17.93
N TYR A 651 -25.54 -14.57 -18.22
CA TYR A 651 -26.37 -15.39 -17.34
C TYR A 651 -26.57 -16.78 -17.97
N SER A 652 -26.20 -17.82 -17.23
CA SER A 652 -26.43 -19.20 -17.67
C SER A 652 -27.80 -19.66 -17.21
N GLU A 653 -28.69 -19.93 -18.16
CA GLU A 653 -29.99 -20.56 -17.90
C GLU A 653 -29.85 -22.02 -17.42
N ALA A 654 -28.67 -22.63 -17.58
CA ALA A 654 -28.37 -24.00 -17.14
C ALA A 654 -27.85 -24.07 -15.69
N ASP A 655 -26.93 -23.16 -15.33
CA ASP A 655 -26.38 -23.05 -13.96
C ASP A 655 -27.27 -22.19 -13.04
N VAL A 656 -28.19 -21.42 -13.63
CA VAL A 656 -29.09 -20.46 -12.97
C VAL A 656 -28.31 -19.38 -12.17
N ASP A 657 -27.10 -19.05 -12.63
CA ASP A 657 -26.17 -18.09 -12.01
C ASP A 657 -25.54 -17.17 -13.07
N VAL A 658 -24.94 -16.06 -12.64
CA VAL A 658 -24.19 -15.14 -13.50
C VAL A 658 -22.77 -15.68 -13.70
N ILE A 659 -22.47 -16.06 -14.94
CA ILE A 659 -21.17 -16.56 -15.35
C ILE A 659 -20.24 -15.38 -15.65
N LEU A 660 -19.10 -15.37 -14.96
CA LEU A 660 -18.04 -14.38 -15.08
C LEU A 660 -16.85 -15.08 -15.73
N TRP A 661 -16.59 -14.76 -17.00
CA TRP A 661 -15.57 -15.44 -17.81
C TRP A 661 -14.16 -15.14 -17.30
N ILE A 662 -13.37 -16.21 -17.14
CA ILE A 662 -12.02 -16.16 -16.56
C ILE A 662 -10.95 -16.18 -17.66
N ASN A 663 -9.84 -15.45 -17.48
CA ASN A 663 -8.71 -15.34 -18.42
C ASN A 663 -9.07 -14.91 -19.87
N LYS A 664 -10.33 -14.56 -20.15
CA LYS A 664 -10.82 -14.08 -21.44
C LYS A 664 -10.14 -12.76 -21.83
N THR A 665 -9.67 -12.68 -23.08
CA THR A 665 -9.23 -11.44 -23.71
C THR A 665 -10.44 -10.80 -24.40
N LEU A 666 -10.70 -9.52 -24.11
CA LEU A 666 -11.82 -8.76 -24.65
C LEU A 666 -11.44 -8.11 -25.99
N THR A 667 -12.40 -7.59 -26.75
CA THR A 667 -12.16 -6.89 -28.03
C THR A 667 -11.24 -5.69 -27.90
N SER A 668 -11.17 -5.06 -26.73
CA SER A 668 -10.25 -3.96 -26.41
C SER A 668 -8.81 -4.40 -26.09
N GLY A 669 -8.51 -5.71 -26.08
CA GLY A 669 -7.21 -6.26 -25.68
C GLY A 669 -7.01 -6.38 -24.15
N GLN A 670 -7.92 -5.84 -23.36
CA GLN A 670 -8.06 -6.07 -21.93
C GLN A 670 -8.16 -7.58 -21.63
N LYS A 671 -7.48 -8.07 -20.59
CA LYS A 671 -7.55 -9.47 -20.17
C LYS A 671 -8.15 -9.57 -18.77
N THR A 672 -9.25 -10.32 -18.66
CA THR A 672 -9.88 -10.62 -17.38
C THR A 672 -8.97 -11.46 -16.48
N MET A 673 -9.18 -11.40 -15.17
CA MET A 673 -8.45 -12.19 -14.18
C MET A 673 -9.40 -12.60 -13.05
N SER A 674 -9.18 -13.76 -12.46
CA SER A 674 -9.99 -14.25 -11.34
C SER A 674 -9.23 -15.25 -10.49
N ILE A 675 -9.62 -15.37 -9.23
CA ILE A 675 -9.23 -16.48 -8.36
C ILE A 675 -10.39 -16.86 -7.45
N ASP A 676 -10.48 -18.14 -7.12
CA ASP A 676 -11.36 -18.64 -6.07
C ASP A 676 -10.48 -19.25 -4.97
N PHE A 677 -10.22 -18.47 -3.91
CA PHE A 677 -9.32 -18.86 -2.82
C PHE A 677 -9.83 -20.07 -2.02
N ARG A 678 -11.08 -20.49 -2.26
CA ARG A 678 -11.68 -21.70 -1.68
C ARG A 678 -11.33 -22.96 -2.48
N THR A 679 -10.66 -22.86 -3.62
CA THR A 679 -10.34 -24.00 -4.50
C THR A 679 -9.36 -24.96 -3.85
N ILE A 680 -9.67 -26.25 -3.85
CA ILE A 680 -8.75 -27.28 -3.34
C ILE A 680 -7.75 -27.61 -4.45
N HIS A 681 -6.51 -27.16 -4.30
CA HIS A 681 -5.45 -27.40 -5.27
C HIS A 681 -4.77 -28.78 -5.10
N CYS A 682 -4.71 -29.31 -3.87
CA CYS A 682 -4.13 -30.63 -3.59
C CYS A 682 -5.09 -31.80 -3.89
N GLY A 683 -4.57 -33.00 -4.11
CA GLY A 683 -5.37 -34.19 -4.44
C GLY A 683 -6.05 -34.85 -3.23
N LYS A 684 -5.66 -34.46 -2.01
CA LYS A 684 -6.02 -35.16 -0.77
C LYS A 684 -7.49 -35.04 -0.39
N PRO A 685 -8.09 -36.10 0.20
CA PRO A 685 -9.40 -36.03 0.83
C PRO A 685 -9.31 -35.30 2.18
N ALA A 686 -10.46 -34.88 2.72
CA ALA A 686 -10.54 -34.00 3.90
C ALA A 686 -10.08 -34.62 5.23
N ASN A 687 -9.87 -35.94 5.26
CA ASN A 687 -9.37 -36.70 6.40
C ASN A 687 -7.86 -36.99 6.32
N GLU A 688 -7.17 -36.50 5.29
CA GLU A 688 -5.72 -36.55 5.15
C GLU A 688 -5.12 -35.13 5.21
N PRO A 689 -3.86 -34.96 5.66
CA PRO A 689 -3.18 -33.66 5.61
C PRO A 689 -3.03 -33.15 4.17
N CYS A 690 -2.97 -31.83 4.02
CA CYS A 690 -2.80 -31.16 2.74
C CYS A 690 -1.44 -31.51 2.08
N GLU A 691 -1.37 -31.49 0.75
CA GLU A 691 -0.11 -31.65 -0.02
C GLU A 691 0.67 -30.33 -0.15
N ALA A 692 0.13 -29.21 0.34
CA ALA A 692 0.85 -27.94 0.39
C ALA A 692 1.83 -27.96 1.57
N ASP A 693 3.12 -27.86 1.26
CA ASP A 693 4.19 -27.75 2.26
C ASP A 693 4.02 -26.45 3.09
N THR A 694 4.63 -26.42 4.27
CA THR A 694 4.53 -25.29 5.22
C THR A 694 5.15 -23.97 4.72
N ASP A 695 5.72 -23.94 3.51
CA ASP A 695 6.23 -22.74 2.85
C ASP A 695 5.59 -22.45 1.46
N CYS A 696 4.44 -23.08 1.18
CA CYS A 696 3.59 -22.81 0.03
C CYS A 696 2.72 -21.56 0.26
N THR A 697 3.13 -20.42 -0.31
CA THR A 697 2.47 -19.11 -0.18
C THR A 697 1.53 -18.80 -1.35
N TRP A 698 0.46 -18.04 -1.11
CA TRP A 698 -0.44 -17.56 -2.16
C TRP A 698 0.28 -16.62 -3.13
N ASN A 699 1.27 -15.84 -2.69
CA ASN A 699 2.11 -15.07 -3.62
C ASN A 699 2.96 -15.95 -4.55
N ASP A 700 3.58 -17.04 -4.06
CA ASP A 700 4.29 -17.99 -4.93
C ASP A 700 3.29 -18.59 -5.96
N TYR A 701 2.09 -18.96 -5.52
CA TYR A 701 1.06 -19.58 -6.36
C TYR A 701 0.48 -18.62 -7.41
N LEU A 702 0.06 -17.42 -7.00
CA LEU A 702 -0.50 -16.39 -7.88
C LEU A 702 0.51 -15.85 -8.89
N SER A 703 1.81 -16.00 -8.63
CA SER A 703 2.86 -15.58 -9.57
C SER A 703 2.86 -16.37 -10.88
N ASN A 704 2.22 -17.55 -10.94
CA ASN A 704 2.19 -18.45 -12.12
C ASN A 704 3.59 -18.75 -12.71
N LYS A 705 4.63 -18.69 -11.87
CA LYS A 705 6.04 -18.87 -12.29
C LYS A 705 6.41 -20.32 -12.60
N TYR A 706 5.44 -21.24 -12.62
CA TYR A 706 5.66 -22.63 -12.99
C TYR A 706 6.34 -22.79 -14.37
N HIS A 707 6.06 -21.90 -15.32
CA HIS A 707 6.70 -21.88 -16.65
C HIS A 707 8.20 -21.49 -16.66
N LEU A 708 8.69 -20.94 -15.53
CA LEU A 708 10.11 -20.64 -15.27
C LEU A 708 10.82 -21.77 -14.49
N ILE A 709 10.14 -22.88 -14.17
CA ILE A 709 10.72 -24.01 -13.45
C ILE A 709 11.30 -25.02 -14.44
N TYR A 710 12.60 -25.31 -14.32
CA TYR A 710 13.31 -26.26 -15.19
C TYR A 710 13.99 -27.36 -14.39
N LEU A 711 13.70 -28.61 -14.75
CA LEU A 711 14.38 -29.81 -14.23
C LEU A 711 15.67 -30.07 -15.03
N VAL A 712 16.81 -29.69 -14.45
CA VAL A 712 18.13 -29.99 -15.01
C VAL A 712 18.64 -31.32 -14.46
N ARG A 713 19.13 -32.19 -15.36
CA ARG A 713 19.81 -33.45 -15.02
C ARG A 713 21.26 -33.38 -15.47
N GLY A 714 22.19 -33.88 -14.67
CA GLY A 714 23.62 -33.80 -14.98
C GLY A 714 24.48 -34.70 -14.11
N LYS A 715 25.71 -34.25 -13.84
CA LYS A 715 26.60 -34.87 -12.87
C LYS A 715 27.20 -33.84 -11.91
N GLU A 716 26.96 -34.00 -10.62
CA GLU A 716 27.66 -33.24 -9.58
C GLU A 716 28.75 -34.12 -8.97
N LYS A 717 29.99 -33.61 -8.90
CA LYS A 717 31.16 -34.31 -8.33
C LYS A 717 31.38 -35.74 -8.90
N GLY A 718 30.92 -35.98 -10.13
CA GLY A 718 30.99 -37.27 -10.84
C GLY A 718 29.76 -38.18 -10.71
N TYR A 719 28.92 -37.96 -9.70
CA TYR A 719 27.67 -38.70 -9.45
C TYR A 719 26.53 -38.12 -10.29
N ALA A 720 25.57 -38.95 -10.70
CA ALA A 720 24.34 -38.43 -11.34
C ALA A 720 23.56 -37.58 -10.34
N ALA A 721 23.06 -36.42 -10.79
CA ALA A 721 22.28 -35.50 -9.98
C ALA A 721 21.19 -34.80 -10.80
N TRP A 722 20.15 -34.35 -10.10
CA TRP A 722 19.04 -33.57 -10.64
C TRP A 722 18.77 -32.35 -9.76
N HIS A 723 18.30 -31.26 -10.38
CA HIS A 723 17.95 -30.01 -9.72
C HIS A 723 16.73 -29.39 -10.41
N TYR A 724 15.73 -28.96 -9.65
CA TYR A 724 14.72 -28.02 -10.14
C TYR A 724 15.19 -26.61 -9.86
N VAL A 725 15.20 -25.77 -10.90
CA VAL A 725 15.60 -24.36 -10.82
C VAL A 725 14.41 -23.50 -11.21
N LEU A 726 14.01 -22.59 -10.33
CA LEU A 726 13.22 -21.42 -10.71
C LEU A 726 14.18 -20.44 -11.37
N VAL A 727 14.12 -20.34 -12.69
CA VAL A 727 15.02 -19.52 -13.49
C VAL A 727 14.56 -18.07 -13.43
N ASP A 728 15.50 -17.14 -13.25
CA ASP A 728 15.21 -15.70 -13.30
C ASP A 728 14.79 -15.33 -14.74
N GLU A 729 13.68 -14.60 -14.89
CA GLU A 729 12.99 -14.44 -16.18
C GLU A 729 13.89 -13.79 -17.24
N GLU A 730 14.67 -12.79 -16.85
CA GLU A 730 15.63 -12.09 -17.71
C GLU A 730 16.82 -12.97 -18.14
N LYS A 731 17.07 -14.09 -17.44
CA LYS A 731 18.14 -15.05 -17.72
C LYS A 731 17.67 -16.29 -18.48
N LEU A 732 16.37 -16.39 -18.78
CA LEU A 732 15.76 -17.61 -19.35
C LEU A 732 16.38 -18.05 -20.69
N VAL A 733 16.78 -17.09 -21.53
CA VAL A 733 17.43 -17.34 -22.84
C VAL A 733 18.86 -17.86 -22.67
N ASP A 734 19.65 -17.21 -21.81
CA ASP A 734 21.02 -17.60 -21.52
C ASP A 734 21.07 -18.95 -20.77
N PHE A 735 20.12 -19.19 -19.86
CA PHE A 735 19.95 -20.48 -19.19
C PHE A 735 19.69 -21.61 -20.20
N LYS A 736 18.70 -21.44 -21.09
CA LYS A 736 18.38 -22.44 -22.13
C LYS A 736 19.58 -22.71 -23.05
N THR A 737 20.36 -21.68 -23.35
CA THR A 737 21.60 -21.79 -24.14
C THR A 737 22.69 -22.53 -23.36
N GLN A 738 22.94 -22.19 -22.09
CA GLN A 738 24.00 -22.79 -21.28
C GLN A 738 23.69 -24.24 -20.87
N VAL A 739 22.42 -24.60 -20.65
CA VAL A 739 21.98 -25.98 -20.34
C VAL A 739 22.25 -26.94 -21.51
N ALA A 740 22.30 -26.44 -22.76
CA ALA A 740 22.73 -27.24 -23.90
C ALA A 740 24.26 -27.51 -23.93
N THR A 741 25.05 -26.81 -23.11
CA THR A 741 26.48 -27.05 -22.95
C THR A 741 26.76 -28.10 -21.88
N LYS A 742 27.96 -28.70 -21.88
CA LYS A 742 28.32 -29.82 -20.98
C LYS A 742 28.64 -29.40 -19.54
N SER A 743 28.53 -28.12 -19.17
CA SER A 743 28.80 -27.63 -17.81
C SER A 743 28.05 -26.33 -17.54
N ILE A 744 27.28 -26.29 -16.45
CA ILE A 744 26.50 -25.12 -16.02
C ILE A 744 26.55 -24.99 -14.50
N GLU A 745 26.57 -23.75 -14.01
CA GLU A 745 26.51 -23.39 -12.59
C GLU A 745 25.12 -22.78 -12.32
N LEU A 746 24.18 -23.62 -11.87
CA LEU A 746 22.75 -23.32 -11.88
C LEU A 746 22.37 -22.09 -11.03
N SER A 747 23.07 -21.87 -9.92
CA SER A 747 22.88 -20.73 -9.01
C SER A 747 23.13 -19.35 -9.62
N LYS A 748 23.72 -19.26 -10.82
CA LYS A 748 23.84 -17.99 -11.56
C LYS A 748 22.56 -17.60 -12.30
N TYR A 749 21.72 -18.59 -12.62
CA TYR A 749 20.54 -18.45 -13.48
C TYR A 749 19.21 -18.42 -12.71
N GLY A 750 19.23 -18.73 -11.41
CA GLY A 750 18.04 -18.63 -10.56
C GLY A 750 18.13 -19.44 -9.27
N LYS A 751 17.01 -19.52 -8.56
CA LYS A 751 16.89 -20.24 -7.28
C LYS A 751 16.76 -21.75 -7.53
N ILE A 752 17.69 -22.55 -7.01
CA ILE A 752 17.50 -24.00 -6.89
C ILE A 752 16.38 -24.21 -5.85
N LEU A 753 15.30 -24.88 -6.26
CA LEU A 753 14.13 -25.16 -5.43
C LEU A 753 14.28 -26.49 -4.69
N GLU A 754 14.66 -27.53 -5.44
CA GLU A 754 14.76 -28.91 -5.00
C GLU A 754 15.93 -29.58 -5.73
N SER A 755 16.65 -30.50 -5.08
CA SER A 755 17.74 -31.24 -5.73
C SER A 755 18.09 -32.55 -5.04
N GLY A 756 18.75 -33.45 -5.76
CA GLY A 756 19.23 -34.70 -5.20
C GLY A 756 20.14 -35.51 -6.12
N PHE A 757 20.78 -36.53 -5.55
CA PHE A 757 21.55 -37.51 -6.30
C PHE A 757 20.64 -38.57 -6.92
N GLY A 758 21.01 -39.08 -8.09
CA GLY A 758 20.21 -39.98 -8.91
C GLY A 758 20.07 -39.49 -10.35
N LYS A 759 19.43 -40.30 -11.20
CA LYS A 759 19.18 -39.96 -12.62
C LYS A 759 17.95 -39.05 -12.80
N ASP A 760 16.96 -39.24 -11.94
CA ASP A 760 15.61 -38.68 -12.04
C ASP A 760 15.09 -38.36 -10.63
N PRO A 761 14.24 -37.35 -10.46
CA PRO A 761 13.67 -36.97 -9.16
C PRO A 761 12.67 -38.01 -8.62
N PRO A 762 12.43 -38.06 -7.30
CA PRO A 762 11.35 -38.84 -6.69
C PRO A 762 9.98 -38.47 -7.26
N LYS A 763 9.10 -39.46 -7.41
CA LYS A 763 7.69 -39.23 -7.74
C LYS A 763 7.05 -38.35 -6.67
N GLY A 764 6.53 -37.18 -7.08
CA GLY A 764 5.89 -36.21 -6.20
C GLY A 764 6.54 -34.83 -6.17
N ILE A 765 7.81 -34.68 -6.58
CA ILE A 765 8.47 -33.37 -6.61
C ILE A 765 7.74 -32.41 -7.58
N ASP A 766 7.42 -32.86 -8.80
CA ASP A 766 6.63 -32.06 -9.76
C ASP A 766 5.33 -31.56 -9.13
N ARG A 767 4.59 -32.46 -8.44
CA ARG A 767 3.31 -32.15 -7.79
C ARG A 767 3.44 -31.10 -6.70
N LYS A 768 4.48 -31.18 -5.85
CA LYS A 768 4.80 -30.16 -4.85
C LYS A 768 5.05 -28.79 -5.52
N LEU A 769 5.75 -28.77 -6.65
CA LEU A 769 6.04 -27.54 -7.38
C LEU A 769 4.81 -26.95 -8.09
N GLU A 770 3.91 -27.80 -8.60
CA GLU A 770 2.60 -27.38 -9.15
C GLU A 770 1.73 -26.68 -8.11
N LEU A 771 1.73 -27.21 -6.88
CA LEU A 771 0.97 -26.69 -5.73
C LEU A 771 1.56 -25.39 -5.17
N ARG A 772 2.87 -25.20 -5.30
CA ARG A 772 3.55 -23.99 -4.82
C ARG A 772 3.49 -22.83 -5.80
N PHE A 773 3.81 -23.05 -7.08
CA PHE A 773 4.02 -21.97 -8.05
C PHE A 773 2.86 -21.77 -9.03
N GLY A 774 1.75 -22.48 -8.80
CA GLY A 774 0.55 -22.39 -9.61
C GLY A 774 0.80 -22.84 -11.05
N LYS A 775 0.64 -24.14 -11.33
CA LYS A 775 0.48 -24.59 -12.71
C LYS A 775 -0.94 -24.25 -13.17
N LEU A 776 -1.18 -23.00 -13.58
CA LEU A 776 -2.42 -22.66 -14.27
C LEU A 776 -2.55 -23.53 -15.52
N LEU A 777 -3.77 -24.00 -15.78
CA LEU A 777 -4.12 -24.70 -17.01
C LEU A 777 -4.20 -23.68 -18.15
N GLU A 778 -3.05 -23.31 -18.69
CA GLU A 778 -2.93 -22.76 -20.04
C GLU A 778 -2.71 -23.93 -21.02
N PRO A 779 -3.76 -24.40 -21.73
CA PRO A 779 -3.55 -24.94 -23.06
C PRO A 779 -3.07 -23.81 -23.99
N LEU A 780 -2.18 -24.17 -24.92
CA LEU A 780 -1.76 -23.32 -26.05
C LEU A 780 -2.89 -23.18 -27.10
#